data_AF-A0AA96L9T4-F1
#
_entry.id   AF-A0AA96L9T4-F1
#
_cell.length_a   1.000
_cell.length_b   1.000
_cell.length_c   1.000
_cell.angle_alpha   90.00
_cell.angle_beta   90.00
_cell.angle_gamma   90.00
#
_symmetry.space_group_name_H-M   'P 1'
#
loop_
_entity.id
_entity.type
_entity.pdbx_description
1 polymer ?
#
loop_
_entity_poly.entity_id
_entity_poly.type
_entity_poly.pdbx_seq_one_letter_code
_entity_poly.pdbx_strand_id
1 'polypeptide(L)'
;MDAIAQRIQNANSFNEAFTIYSSNKGNDPKSNLINSVINKAKSTDDLLFIMNEIKMKRSLFNDNTMRAIITKTKSMQEMSLFLTEMIAANIEISEKTFRAILMKARNDQDILSMLKVIDFQNRRFNKTTYRELLLGLKNFDNVLKVFEEIKQKTLPNVDLYQVAIYKSKTFDDVIPLINEMKETQIQLDDRICSTIINKTQHFSDAILFVYDMIDQEIKVRTKVYETLMKLASDPNQWAELNGLYRKMDVFVNIDDDDVEFLTKFRNKDREMKALEKVNKVEAFPEHNNEVLIPTVRNSISKVDPETLKSRYQALYSDGANESMYFINSDEPLQDHINFLSEEISVRSIHIATGFLYKSGLNLLEPSFNMVLSNDGSVQLLIGSLQKYCQTLKNDSIKISSMDKQTAVFLEDWRALNKAEIKTIEDRFFHGKFYLHEGKQKSCAIIGSSNVSGSGFMVNYEFNLLYIFDTDSSLHTQFKEQFDRIWGNGVHIDHIQSEKFVEMVTEQDDLTVVKALTKMAESQVRSRIEDLTEEQVKKRLRMWVQRNPTSIYSDLGIEALKGYILFEYKEYNLWVFESFDSGNAYYYFRNVELENLLEMIRNLSKTEIFRMSDMQKRGYHINNESILELAISSLFIKRYIIPSAV
;
A
#
# COMPACT_ATOMS: atom_id res chain seq x y z
N MET A 1 61.19 -12.40 12.59
CA MET A 1 60.95 -11.16 11.82
C MET A 1 62.30 -10.61 11.40
N ASP A 2 62.48 -10.25 10.12
CA ASP A 2 63.75 -9.80 9.53
C ASP A 2 64.32 -8.57 10.29
N ALA A 3 65.62 -8.60 10.65
CA ALA A 3 66.30 -7.50 11.36
C ALA A 3 66.20 -6.14 10.63
N ILE A 4 66.06 -6.17 9.29
CA ILE A 4 65.88 -4.98 8.46
C ILE A 4 64.48 -4.37 8.67
N ALA A 5 63.43 -5.19 8.79
CA ALA A 5 62.07 -4.70 9.00
C ALA A 5 61.95 -3.91 10.31
N GLN A 6 62.63 -4.38 11.36
CA GLN A 6 62.65 -3.72 12.66
C GLN A 6 63.43 -2.40 12.63
N ARG A 7 64.52 -2.32 11.86
CA ARG A 7 65.26 -1.06 11.63
C ARG A 7 64.42 -0.02 10.89
N ILE A 8 63.67 -0.43 9.86
CA ILE A 8 62.74 0.45 9.14
C ILE A 8 61.62 0.93 10.07
N GLN A 9 61.09 0.05 10.92
CA GLN A 9 60.04 0.41 11.87
C GLN A 9 60.52 1.42 12.92
N ASN A 10 61.78 1.33 13.34
CA ASN A 10 62.39 2.24 14.31
C ASN A 10 62.88 3.57 13.71
N ALA A 11 62.87 3.73 12.39
CA ALA A 11 63.28 4.99 11.74
C ALA A 11 62.36 6.16 12.14
N ASN A 12 62.94 7.35 12.35
CA ASN A 12 62.24 8.55 12.82
C ASN A 12 61.58 9.33 11.68
N SER A 13 62.00 9.10 10.44
CA SER A 13 61.49 9.79 9.25
C SER A 13 61.33 8.87 8.05
N PHE A 14 60.55 9.34 7.07
CA PHE A 14 60.42 8.69 5.76
C PHE A 14 61.78 8.54 5.06
N ASN A 15 62.59 9.60 5.01
CA ASN A 15 63.89 9.59 4.35
C ASN A 15 64.87 8.58 5.00
N GLU A 16 64.88 8.51 6.32
CA GLU A 16 65.70 7.52 7.06
C GLU A 16 65.23 6.08 6.75
N ALA A 17 63.92 5.83 6.80
CA ALA A 17 63.33 4.54 6.47
C ALA A 17 63.63 4.12 5.02
N PHE A 18 63.51 5.04 4.07
CA PHE A 18 63.78 4.81 2.66
C PHE A 18 65.27 4.59 2.38
N THR A 19 66.16 5.27 3.10
CA THR A 19 67.61 5.05 3.01
C THR A 19 67.97 3.65 3.48
N ILE A 20 67.45 3.21 4.64
CA ILE A 20 67.64 1.85 5.17
C ILE A 20 67.14 0.80 4.17
N TYR A 21 65.97 1.02 3.57
CA TYR A 21 65.44 0.14 2.53
C TYR A 21 66.33 0.12 1.27
N SER A 22 66.77 1.28 0.81
CA SER A 22 67.56 1.42 -0.42
C SER A 22 68.96 0.82 -0.31
N SER A 23 69.61 0.94 0.84
CA SER A 23 70.94 0.37 1.10
C SER A 23 70.94 -1.15 1.22
N ASN A 24 69.78 -1.79 1.31
CA ASN A 24 69.63 -3.25 1.40
C ASN A 24 68.96 -3.86 0.15
N LYS A 25 68.92 -3.13 -0.98
CA LYS A 25 68.29 -3.52 -2.26
C LYS A 25 68.82 -4.82 -2.91
N GLY A 26 69.89 -5.44 -2.38
CA GLY A 26 70.58 -6.58 -2.99
C GLY A 26 69.91 -7.95 -2.84
N ASN A 27 68.97 -8.11 -1.91
CA ASN A 27 68.13 -9.31 -1.79
C ASN A 27 66.69 -8.93 -2.17
N ASP A 28 66.12 -9.62 -3.14
CA ASP A 28 64.78 -9.43 -3.74
C ASP A 28 63.82 -8.60 -2.87
N PRO A 29 63.42 -7.38 -3.31
CA PRO A 29 62.68 -6.46 -2.45
C PRO A 29 61.31 -7.04 -2.11
N LYS A 30 61.14 -7.44 -0.85
CA LYS A 30 59.86 -7.94 -0.33
C LYS A 30 58.86 -6.79 -0.21
N SER A 31 57.64 -6.99 -0.71
CA SER A 31 56.50 -6.06 -0.60
C SER A 31 56.21 -5.63 0.85
N ASN A 32 56.52 -6.47 1.83
CA ASN A 32 56.36 -6.14 3.25
C ASN A 32 57.34 -5.04 3.74
N LEU A 33 58.56 -4.98 3.20
CA LEU A 33 59.55 -3.97 3.59
C LEU A 33 59.18 -2.60 3.05
N ILE A 34 58.76 -2.52 1.78
CA ILE A 34 58.34 -1.24 1.18
C ILE A 34 57.06 -0.71 1.86
N ASN A 35 56.14 -1.58 2.28
CA ASN A 35 54.95 -1.17 3.04
C ASN A 35 55.33 -0.53 4.39
N SER A 36 56.37 -1.03 5.07
CA SER A 36 56.89 -0.40 6.29
C SER A 36 57.49 0.99 6.02
N VAL A 37 58.08 1.22 4.85
CA VAL A 37 58.55 2.55 4.43
C VAL A 37 57.38 3.48 4.12
N ILE A 38 56.38 3.02 3.36
CA ILE A 38 55.14 3.77 3.08
C ILE A 38 54.46 4.20 4.38
N ASN A 39 54.50 3.36 5.41
CA ASN A 39 53.93 3.68 6.72
C ASN A 39 54.55 4.92 7.39
N LYS A 40 55.77 5.32 7.00
CA LYS A 40 56.49 6.50 7.50
C LYS A 40 56.25 7.76 6.67
N ALA A 41 55.64 7.65 5.49
CA ALA A 41 55.28 8.80 4.65
C ALA A 41 54.31 9.73 5.39
N LYS A 42 54.60 11.03 5.36
CA LYS A 42 53.79 12.08 6.02
C LYS A 42 53.24 13.09 5.03
N SER A 43 53.80 13.18 3.83
CA SER A 43 53.38 14.09 2.77
C SER A 43 52.92 13.33 1.51
N THR A 44 52.20 14.03 0.65
CA THR A 44 51.80 13.53 -0.67
C THR A 44 53.01 13.35 -1.58
N ASP A 45 54.01 14.22 -1.45
CA ASP A 45 55.26 14.13 -2.19
C ASP A 45 56.06 12.87 -1.81
N ASP A 46 56.07 12.48 -0.53
CA ASP A 46 56.68 11.22 -0.08
C ASP A 46 56.00 10.03 -0.78
N LEU A 47 54.67 10.04 -0.88
CA LEU A 47 53.89 8.98 -1.52
C LEU A 47 54.11 8.94 -3.04
N LEU A 48 54.17 10.10 -3.70
CA LEU A 48 54.48 10.21 -5.13
C LEU A 48 55.90 9.72 -5.45
N PHE A 49 56.86 10.09 -4.60
CA PHE A 49 58.24 9.63 -4.72
C PHE A 49 58.33 8.10 -4.62
N ILE A 50 57.71 7.50 -3.60
CA ILE A 50 57.66 6.03 -3.49
C ILE A 50 56.93 5.41 -4.68
N MET A 51 55.82 6.00 -5.14
CA MET A 51 55.06 5.48 -6.27
C MET A 51 55.92 5.37 -7.53
N ASN A 52 56.72 6.39 -7.84
CA ASN A 52 57.61 6.36 -8.99
C ASN A 52 58.67 5.26 -8.87
N GLU A 53 59.24 5.07 -7.68
CA GLU A 53 60.19 3.99 -7.42
C GLU A 53 59.57 2.59 -7.59
N ILE A 54 58.35 2.36 -7.09
CA ILE A 54 57.69 1.06 -7.23
C ILE A 54 57.20 0.80 -8.65
N LYS A 55 56.79 1.84 -9.42
CA LYS A 55 56.40 1.69 -10.83
C LYS A 55 57.54 1.16 -11.69
N MET A 56 58.77 1.64 -11.44
CA MET A 56 59.97 1.14 -12.13
C MET A 56 60.26 -0.33 -11.83
N LYS A 57 59.71 -0.87 -10.73
CA LYS A 57 59.87 -2.27 -10.31
C LYS A 57 58.50 -2.98 -10.29
N ARG A 58 58.04 -3.44 -11.46
CA ARG A 58 56.71 -4.04 -11.66
C ARG A 58 56.27 -5.06 -10.59
N SER A 59 57.17 -5.87 -10.03
CA SER A 59 56.84 -6.84 -8.96
C SER A 59 56.29 -6.19 -7.67
N LEU A 60 56.69 -4.94 -7.38
CA LEU A 60 56.23 -4.16 -6.24
C LEU A 60 54.96 -3.35 -6.54
N PHE A 61 54.65 -3.10 -7.81
CA PHE A 61 53.48 -2.34 -8.22
C PHE A 61 52.24 -3.25 -8.30
N ASN A 62 51.75 -3.64 -7.13
CA ASN A 62 50.63 -4.54 -6.94
C ASN A 62 49.59 -3.97 -5.97
N ASP A 63 48.41 -4.60 -5.90
CA ASP A 63 47.28 -4.19 -5.06
C ASP A 63 47.65 -3.96 -3.59
N ASN A 64 48.48 -4.82 -2.99
CA ASN A 64 48.84 -4.71 -1.57
C ASN A 64 49.67 -3.46 -1.27
N THR A 65 50.65 -3.15 -2.13
CA THR A 65 51.51 -1.97 -1.97
C THR A 65 50.72 -0.69 -2.28
N MET A 66 49.86 -0.73 -3.29
CA MET A 66 49.01 0.41 -3.63
C MET A 66 47.94 0.69 -2.56
N ARG A 67 47.39 -0.35 -1.92
CA ARG A 67 46.52 -0.18 -0.74
C ARG A 67 47.25 0.56 0.39
N ALA A 68 48.52 0.26 0.64
CA ALA A 68 49.30 0.95 1.67
C ALA A 68 49.44 2.45 1.34
N ILE A 69 49.65 2.80 0.07
CA ILE A 69 49.66 4.20 -0.41
C ILE A 69 48.30 4.85 -0.23
N ILE A 70 47.21 4.22 -0.72
CA ILE A 70 45.83 4.71 -0.59
C ILE A 70 45.47 4.98 0.87
N THR A 71 45.86 4.10 1.79
CA THR A 71 45.56 4.28 3.23
C THR A 71 46.22 5.54 3.81
N LYS A 72 47.34 5.99 3.23
CA LYS A 72 48.10 7.17 3.66
C LYS A 72 47.70 8.48 3.02
N THR A 73 46.88 8.47 1.97
CA THR A 73 46.38 9.70 1.36
C THR A 73 45.57 10.51 2.36
N LYS A 74 45.64 11.84 2.27
CA LYS A 74 44.93 12.77 3.16
C LYS A 74 43.65 13.29 2.54
N SER A 75 43.59 13.33 1.21
CA SER A 75 42.45 13.86 0.46
C SER A 75 41.95 12.87 -0.59
N MET A 76 40.71 13.11 -1.03
CA MET A 76 40.08 12.38 -2.13
C MET A 76 40.78 12.62 -3.46
N GLN A 77 41.27 13.85 -3.70
CA GLN A 77 42.01 14.17 -4.92
C GLN A 77 43.31 13.37 -5.00
N GLU A 78 44.07 13.29 -3.91
CA GLU A 78 45.30 12.49 -3.83
C GLU A 78 45.01 11.02 -4.13
N MET A 79 43.99 10.45 -3.49
CA MET A 79 43.61 9.06 -3.71
C MET A 79 43.20 8.78 -5.16
N SER A 80 42.43 9.69 -5.77
CA SER A 80 42.00 9.57 -7.16
C SER A 80 43.18 9.48 -8.14
N LEU A 81 44.24 10.25 -7.88
CA LEU A 81 45.48 10.19 -8.65
C LEU A 81 46.10 8.79 -8.60
N PHE A 82 46.27 8.23 -7.40
CA PHE A 82 46.84 6.88 -7.23
C PHE A 82 45.94 5.78 -7.80
N LEU A 83 44.61 5.91 -7.69
CA LEU A 83 43.66 4.95 -8.26
C LEU A 83 43.68 4.93 -9.78
N THR A 84 43.74 6.11 -10.41
CA THR A 84 43.84 6.22 -11.87
C THR A 84 45.07 5.50 -12.39
N GLU A 85 46.18 5.61 -11.68
CA GLU A 85 47.44 4.94 -12.01
C GLU A 85 47.38 3.43 -11.82
N MET A 86 46.70 2.94 -10.77
CA MET A 86 46.46 1.50 -10.59
C MET A 86 45.67 0.92 -11.75
N ILE A 87 44.64 1.63 -12.20
CA ILE A 87 43.74 1.19 -13.26
C ILE A 87 44.44 1.22 -14.61
N ALA A 88 45.21 2.28 -14.89
CA ALA A 88 46.02 2.39 -16.10
C ALA A 88 47.03 1.25 -16.23
N ALA A 89 47.54 0.73 -15.11
CA ALA A 89 48.43 -0.42 -15.06
C ALA A 89 47.71 -1.78 -14.98
N ASN A 90 46.39 -1.80 -15.12
CA ASN A 90 45.54 -2.99 -15.07
C ASN A 90 45.71 -3.81 -13.76
N ILE A 91 45.91 -3.12 -12.63
CA ILE A 91 45.93 -3.76 -11.32
C ILE A 91 44.50 -4.03 -10.87
N GLU A 92 44.19 -5.28 -10.55
CA GLU A 92 42.90 -5.66 -9.99
C GLU A 92 42.74 -5.14 -8.56
N ILE A 93 41.65 -4.41 -8.30
CA ILE A 93 41.35 -3.84 -6.99
C ILE A 93 40.75 -4.94 -6.12
N SER A 94 41.48 -5.35 -5.07
CA SER A 94 40.96 -6.34 -4.14
C SER A 94 39.90 -5.76 -3.20
N GLU A 95 39.15 -6.65 -2.54
CA GLU A 95 38.18 -6.32 -1.49
C GLU A 95 38.78 -5.39 -0.43
N LYS A 96 40.01 -5.68 0.02
CA LYS A 96 40.69 -4.90 1.07
C LYS A 96 41.02 -3.49 0.58
N THR A 97 41.39 -3.36 -0.68
CA THR A 97 41.71 -2.08 -1.29
C THR A 97 40.45 -1.25 -1.47
N PHE A 98 39.38 -1.85 -1.99
CA PHE A 98 38.10 -1.16 -2.14
C PHE A 98 37.54 -0.67 -0.79
N ARG A 99 37.63 -1.46 0.28
CA ARG A 99 37.23 -1.00 1.63
C ARG A 99 38.09 0.16 2.13
N ALA A 100 39.41 0.14 1.88
CA ALA A 100 40.28 1.26 2.22
C ALA A 100 39.91 2.54 1.46
N ILE A 101 39.46 2.42 0.21
CA ILE A 101 38.91 3.51 -0.59
C ILE A 101 37.62 4.05 0.06
N LEU A 102 36.68 3.17 0.42
CA LEU A 102 35.41 3.56 1.06
C LEU A 102 35.62 4.31 2.38
N MET A 103 36.57 3.87 3.21
CA MET A 103 36.89 4.52 4.50
C MET A 103 37.35 5.98 4.37
N LYS A 104 37.76 6.41 3.18
CA LYS A 104 38.21 7.78 2.92
C LYS A 104 37.10 8.70 2.42
N ALA A 105 36.00 8.13 1.96
CA ALA A 105 34.84 8.90 1.52
C ALA A 105 34.20 9.64 2.71
N ARG A 106 33.86 10.92 2.54
CA ARG A 106 33.19 11.71 3.60
C ARG A 106 31.69 11.88 3.36
N ASN A 107 31.28 11.74 2.10
CA ASN A 107 29.91 11.94 1.64
C ASN A 107 29.59 11.02 0.46
N ASP A 108 28.33 11.00 0.04
CA ASP A 108 27.87 10.14 -1.05
C ASP A 108 28.52 10.49 -2.39
N GLN A 109 28.79 11.76 -2.65
CA GLN A 109 29.41 12.20 -3.90
C GLN A 109 30.84 11.67 -4.04
N ASP A 110 31.59 11.63 -2.95
CA ASP A 110 32.91 11.01 -2.88
C ASP A 110 32.80 9.54 -3.28
N ILE A 111 31.88 8.78 -2.68
CA ILE A 111 31.65 7.36 -2.99
C ILE A 111 31.31 7.19 -4.48
N LEU A 112 30.31 7.92 -4.96
CA LEU A 112 29.84 7.81 -6.35
C LEU A 112 30.94 8.19 -7.36
N SER A 113 31.77 9.20 -7.04
CA SER A 113 32.92 9.55 -7.87
C SER A 113 33.97 8.43 -7.91
N MET A 114 34.23 7.78 -6.77
CA MET A 114 35.17 6.67 -6.69
C MET A 114 34.67 5.43 -7.43
N LEU A 115 33.37 5.12 -7.34
CA LEU A 115 32.75 4.03 -8.11
C LEU A 115 32.93 4.22 -9.63
N LYS A 116 32.87 5.46 -10.11
CA LYS A 116 33.18 5.78 -11.52
C LYS A 116 34.65 5.57 -11.85
N VAL A 117 35.54 6.08 -11.01
CA VAL A 117 37.00 5.95 -11.23
C VAL A 117 37.39 4.48 -11.34
N ILE A 118 36.92 3.64 -10.42
CA ILE A 118 37.29 2.21 -10.39
C ILE A 118 36.58 1.34 -11.42
N ASP A 119 35.71 1.92 -12.26
CA ASP A 119 34.85 1.19 -13.18
C ASP A 119 34.04 0.08 -12.47
N PHE A 120 33.28 0.49 -11.45
CA PHE A 120 32.50 -0.43 -10.60
C PHE A 120 31.54 -1.33 -11.41
N GLN A 121 31.03 -0.85 -12.55
CA GLN A 121 30.09 -1.61 -13.37
C GLN A 121 30.68 -2.92 -13.90
N ASN A 122 31.97 -2.92 -14.20
CA ASN A 122 32.66 -4.07 -14.77
C ASN A 122 33.42 -4.90 -13.73
N ARG A 123 33.18 -4.66 -12.43
CA ARG A 123 33.84 -5.36 -11.33
C ARG A 123 32.84 -6.07 -10.42
N ARG A 124 33.27 -7.18 -9.83
CA ARG A 124 32.50 -7.95 -8.85
C ARG A 124 33.22 -7.98 -7.52
N PHE A 125 32.45 -7.78 -6.46
CA PHE A 125 32.90 -7.85 -5.08
C PHE A 125 31.98 -8.80 -4.30
N ASN A 126 32.38 -9.17 -3.10
CA ASN A 126 31.59 -10.01 -2.22
C ASN A 126 30.47 -9.23 -1.51
N LYS A 127 29.51 -9.96 -0.96
CA LYS A 127 28.33 -9.39 -0.28
C LYS A 127 28.70 -8.48 0.89
N THR A 128 29.76 -8.79 1.64
CA THR A 128 30.22 -7.95 2.76
C THR A 128 30.69 -6.58 2.26
N THR A 129 31.42 -6.57 1.15
CA THR A 129 31.93 -5.33 0.56
C THR A 129 30.81 -4.48 -0.05
N TYR A 130 29.83 -5.11 -0.71
CA TYR A 130 28.62 -4.41 -1.15
C TYR A 130 27.82 -3.83 0.02
N ARG A 131 27.73 -4.55 1.14
CA ARG A 131 27.07 -4.06 2.35
C ARG A 131 27.78 -2.83 2.93
N GLU A 132 29.11 -2.84 3.00
CA GLU A 132 29.91 -1.70 3.46
C GLU A 132 29.73 -0.48 2.55
N LEU A 133 29.67 -0.69 1.23
CA LEU A 133 29.38 0.36 0.25
C LEU A 133 28.00 1.01 0.50
N LEU A 134 26.94 0.21 0.62
CA LEU A 134 25.59 0.72 0.86
C LEU A 134 25.49 1.45 2.21
N LEU A 135 26.19 0.98 3.25
CA LEU A 135 26.21 1.63 4.55
C LEU A 135 26.86 3.02 4.52
N GLY A 136 27.87 3.22 3.66
CA GLY A 136 28.57 4.48 3.47
C GLY A 136 27.71 5.59 2.86
N LEU A 137 26.69 5.22 2.09
CA LEU A 137 25.74 6.16 1.48
C LEU A 137 24.72 6.66 2.51
N LYS A 138 24.43 7.96 2.49
CA LYS A 138 23.51 8.63 3.43
C LYS A 138 22.15 8.89 2.79
N ASN A 139 22.10 9.26 1.53
CA ASN A 139 20.86 9.52 0.80
C ASN A 139 20.24 8.20 0.30
N PHE A 140 18.93 8.03 0.55
CA PHE A 140 18.21 6.81 0.20
C PHE A 140 18.12 6.55 -1.32
N ASP A 141 17.94 7.59 -2.14
CA ASP A 141 17.90 7.46 -3.60
C ASP A 141 19.24 6.96 -4.15
N ASN A 142 20.36 7.43 -3.57
CA ASN A 142 21.69 6.93 -3.90
C ASN A 142 21.87 5.47 -3.46
N VAL A 143 21.33 5.09 -2.30
CA VAL A 143 21.33 3.70 -1.82
C VAL A 143 20.57 2.81 -2.80
N LEU A 144 19.36 3.19 -3.21
CA LEU A 144 18.56 2.43 -4.18
C LEU A 144 19.28 2.30 -5.51
N LYS A 145 19.82 3.40 -6.05
CA LYS A 145 20.56 3.39 -7.32
C LYS A 145 21.74 2.42 -7.28
N VAL A 146 22.59 2.50 -6.25
CA VAL A 146 23.75 1.61 -6.11
C VAL A 146 23.30 0.18 -5.81
N PHE A 147 22.19 -0.01 -5.09
CA PHE A 147 21.63 -1.32 -4.81
C PHE A 147 21.16 -2.02 -6.09
N GLU A 148 20.46 -1.32 -6.99
CA GLU A 148 20.10 -1.84 -8.32
C GLU A 148 21.33 -2.27 -9.12
N GLU A 149 22.41 -1.47 -9.11
CA GLU A 149 23.66 -1.83 -9.77
C GLU A 149 24.31 -3.09 -9.16
N ILE A 150 24.14 -3.33 -7.86
CA ILE A 150 24.59 -4.55 -7.17
C ILE A 150 23.70 -5.74 -7.55
N LYS A 151 22.38 -5.57 -7.65
CA LYS A 151 21.43 -6.64 -8.05
C LYS A 151 21.76 -7.21 -9.43
N GLN A 152 22.21 -6.36 -10.34
CA GLN A 152 22.68 -6.79 -11.67
C GLN A 152 23.96 -7.65 -11.63
N LYS A 153 24.71 -7.62 -10.52
CA LYS A 153 26.02 -8.30 -10.37
C LYS A 153 25.94 -9.54 -9.48
N THR A 154 25.00 -9.59 -8.53
CA THR A 154 24.87 -10.68 -7.57
C THR A 154 23.45 -10.78 -7.02
N LEU A 155 23.04 -11.99 -6.62
CA LEU A 155 21.77 -12.20 -5.93
C LEU A 155 21.84 -11.61 -4.51
N PRO A 156 21.00 -10.64 -4.15
CA PRO A 156 21.02 -10.03 -2.84
C PRO A 156 20.66 -11.02 -1.74
N ASN A 157 21.20 -10.80 -0.55
CA ASN A 157 20.78 -11.51 0.66
C ASN A 157 20.05 -10.57 1.62
N VAL A 158 19.50 -11.15 2.68
CA VAL A 158 18.83 -10.46 3.78
C VAL A 158 19.63 -9.26 4.31
N ASP A 159 20.96 -9.35 4.40
CA ASP A 159 21.79 -8.26 4.91
C ASP A 159 21.86 -7.02 3.99
N LEU A 160 21.79 -7.20 2.66
CA LEU A 160 21.79 -6.08 1.73
C LEU A 160 20.45 -5.34 1.76
N TYR A 161 19.35 -6.10 1.76
CA TYR A 161 18.02 -5.54 1.97
C TYR A 161 17.88 -4.84 3.31
N GLN A 162 18.44 -5.40 4.38
CA GLN A 162 18.44 -4.76 5.70
C GLN A 162 19.09 -3.37 5.68
N VAL A 163 20.16 -3.17 4.89
CA VAL A 163 20.78 -1.84 4.76
C VAL A 163 19.86 -0.89 3.99
N ALA A 164 19.28 -1.33 2.87
CA ALA A 164 18.35 -0.51 2.09
C ALA A 164 17.12 -0.11 2.92
N ILE A 165 16.49 -1.07 3.59
CA ILE A 165 15.36 -0.86 4.49
C ILE A 165 15.77 0.07 5.63
N TYR A 166 16.91 -0.13 6.29
CA TYR A 166 17.37 0.76 7.35
C TYR A 166 17.48 2.22 6.88
N LYS A 167 17.99 2.45 5.66
CA LYS A 167 18.21 3.78 5.07
C LYS A 167 16.96 4.46 4.50
N SER A 168 15.86 3.74 4.32
CA SER A 168 14.56 4.31 3.92
C SER A 168 14.06 5.33 4.94
N LYS A 169 13.12 6.21 4.55
CA LYS A 169 12.58 7.23 5.48
C LYS A 169 11.23 6.81 6.04
N THR A 170 10.36 6.26 5.20
CA THR A 170 8.97 5.95 5.54
C THR A 170 8.68 4.45 5.44
N PHE A 171 7.49 4.04 5.87
CA PHE A 171 7.02 2.68 5.64
C PHE A 171 6.72 2.43 4.15
N ASP A 172 6.21 3.42 3.43
CA ASP A 172 5.92 3.29 1.99
C ASP A 172 7.17 3.02 1.16
N ASP A 173 8.30 3.65 1.51
CA ASP A 173 9.61 3.40 0.89
C ASP A 173 10.07 1.93 1.05
N VAL A 174 9.57 1.24 2.06
CA VAL A 174 9.97 -0.12 2.43
C VAL A 174 9.12 -1.18 1.72
N ILE A 175 7.88 -0.85 1.35
CA ILE A 175 6.93 -1.79 0.71
C ILE A 175 7.53 -2.44 -0.54
N PRO A 176 8.12 -1.70 -1.51
CA PRO A 176 8.71 -2.32 -2.70
C PRO A 176 9.84 -3.31 -2.37
N LEU A 177 10.65 -3.00 -1.35
CA LEU A 177 11.76 -3.85 -0.92
C LEU A 177 11.26 -5.14 -0.28
N ILE A 178 10.20 -5.08 0.54
CA ILE A 178 9.57 -6.28 1.13
C ILE A 178 8.95 -7.15 0.05
N ASN A 179 8.24 -6.54 -0.90
CA ASN A 179 7.59 -7.28 -2.00
C ASN A 179 8.64 -8.02 -2.84
N GLU A 180 9.74 -7.35 -3.18
CA GLU A 180 10.86 -7.96 -3.89
C GLU A 180 11.50 -9.11 -3.09
N MET A 181 11.69 -8.94 -1.77
CA MET A 181 12.18 -10.02 -0.90
C MET A 181 11.24 -11.24 -0.90
N LYS A 182 9.92 -11.02 -0.88
CA LYS A 182 8.92 -12.08 -0.93
C LYS A 182 8.91 -12.80 -2.28
N GLU A 183 8.95 -12.06 -3.38
CA GLU A 183 9.03 -12.62 -4.75
C GLU A 183 10.30 -13.45 -4.94
N THR A 184 11.41 -13.00 -4.36
CA THR A 184 12.70 -13.70 -4.39
C THR A 184 12.86 -14.76 -3.29
N GLN A 185 11.80 -15.05 -2.53
CA GLN A 185 11.77 -16.05 -1.46
C GLN A 185 12.82 -15.86 -0.36
N ILE A 186 13.23 -14.61 -0.11
CA ILE A 186 14.12 -14.26 0.99
C ILE A 186 13.29 -14.08 2.26
N GLN A 187 13.53 -14.95 3.25
CA GLN A 187 12.84 -14.86 4.55
C GLN A 187 13.27 -13.62 5.32
N LEU A 188 12.28 -12.98 5.96
CA LEU A 188 12.53 -11.86 6.87
C LEU A 188 13.09 -12.39 8.19
N ASP A 189 14.06 -11.67 8.76
CA ASP A 189 14.56 -11.94 10.11
C ASP A 189 14.00 -10.91 11.11
N ASP A 190 14.20 -11.19 12.41
CA ASP A 190 13.70 -10.36 13.50
C ASP A 190 14.28 -8.92 13.49
N ARG A 191 15.49 -8.73 12.95
CA ARG A 191 16.13 -7.40 12.82
C ARG A 191 15.47 -6.58 11.73
N ILE A 192 15.18 -7.19 10.58
CA ILE A 192 14.49 -6.53 9.47
C ILE A 192 13.09 -6.12 9.92
N CYS A 193 12.34 -7.06 10.47
CA CYS A 193 10.98 -6.80 10.93
C CYS A 193 10.93 -5.68 11.98
N SER A 194 11.88 -5.67 12.93
CA SER A 194 11.99 -4.58 13.90
C SER A 194 12.27 -3.22 13.24
N THR A 195 13.08 -3.20 12.18
CA THR A 195 13.42 -1.98 11.43
C THR A 195 12.22 -1.45 10.63
N ILE A 196 11.45 -2.37 10.04
CA ILE A 196 10.21 -2.07 9.31
C ILE A 196 9.18 -1.44 10.26
N ILE A 197 8.92 -2.08 11.39
CA ILE A 197 7.91 -1.61 12.35
C ILE A 197 8.24 -0.22 12.88
N ASN A 198 9.52 0.08 13.11
CA ASN A 198 9.94 1.41 13.56
C ASN A 198 9.65 2.55 12.56
N LYS A 199 9.30 2.22 11.32
CA LYS A 199 8.93 3.19 10.27
C LYS A 199 7.42 3.32 10.08
N THR A 200 6.64 2.47 10.74
CA THR A 200 5.17 2.54 10.70
C THR A 200 4.69 3.79 11.44
N GLN A 201 3.66 4.43 10.90
CA GLN A 201 3.05 5.62 11.51
C GLN A 201 1.75 5.30 12.23
N HIS A 202 1.22 4.08 12.07
CA HIS A 202 -0.13 3.72 12.47
C HIS A 202 -0.11 2.41 13.27
N PHE A 203 -0.85 2.39 14.38
CA PHE A 203 -0.94 1.22 15.27
C PHE A 203 -1.49 -0.01 14.56
N SER A 204 -2.49 0.15 13.68
CA SER A 204 -3.12 -0.93 12.90
C SER A 204 -2.10 -1.70 12.07
N ASP A 205 -1.25 -0.97 11.35
CA ASP A 205 -0.30 -1.57 10.40
C ASP A 205 0.84 -2.24 11.18
N ALA A 206 1.27 -1.60 12.27
CA ALA A 206 2.29 -2.10 13.16
C ALA A 206 1.86 -3.39 13.87
N ILE A 207 0.65 -3.45 14.43
CA ILE A 207 0.20 -4.61 15.21
C ILE A 207 -0.09 -5.81 14.31
N LEU A 208 -0.66 -5.59 13.12
CA LEU A 208 -0.85 -6.65 12.12
C LEU A 208 0.49 -7.26 11.70
N PHE A 209 1.49 -6.41 11.47
CA PHE A 209 2.84 -6.86 11.13
C PHE A 209 3.52 -7.63 12.28
N VAL A 210 3.23 -7.30 13.55
CA VAL A 210 3.73 -8.07 14.70
C VAL A 210 3.06 -9.44 14.81
N TYR A 211 1.76 -9.53 14.56
CA TYR A 211 1.11 -10.83 14.47
C TYR A 211 1.72 -11.69 13.35
N ASP A 212 2.03 -11.08 12.19
CA ASP A 212 2.69 -11.77 11.06
C ASP A 212 4.08 -12.30 11.44
N MET A 213 4.86 -11.52 12.20
CA MET A 213 6.12 -12.01 12.77
C MET A 213 5.93 -13.23 13.66
N ILE A 214 4.91 -13.21 14.53
CA ILE A 214 4.64 -14.30 15.48
C ILE A 214 4.22 -15.58 14.75
N ASP A 215 3.38 -15.46 13.73
CA ASP A 215 2.93 -16.59 12.91
C ASP A 215 4.08 -17.22 12.11
N GLN A 216 5.03 -16.40 11.67
CA GLN A 216 6.26 -16.86 11.02
C GLN A 216 7.33 -17.35 12.01
N GLU A 217 6.99 -17.49 13.30
CA GLU A 217 7.89 -17.89 14.38
C GLU A 217 9.12 -16.96 14.52
N ILE A 218 8.99 -15.72 14.04
CA ILE A 218 10.01 -14.68 14.14
C ILE A 218 9.94 -14.07 15.54
N LYS A 219 11.05 -14.11 16.27
CA LYS A 219 11.16 -13.53 17.61
C LYS A 219 10.85 -12.02 17.57
N VAL A 220 9.81 -11.60 18.29
CA VAL A 220 9.47 -10.19 18.47
C VAL A 220 10.37 -9.57 19.54
N ARG A 221 11.10 -8.50 19.21
CA ARG A 221 12.01 -7.81 20.13
C ARG A 221 11.27 -6.80 21.01
N THR A 222 11.76 -6.53 22.22
CA THR A 222 11.19 -5.53 23.13
C THR A 222 10.97 -4.16 22.47
N LYS A 223 11.89 -3.75 21.58
CA LYS A 223 11.79 -2.48 20.86
C LYS A 223 10.54 -2.36 19.97
N VAL A 224 10.05 -3.49 19.45
CA VAL A 224 8.83 -3.55 18.65
C VAL A 224 7.61 -3.25 19.52
N TYR A 225 7.55 -3.85 20.71
CA TYR A 225 6.52 -3.56 21.70
C TYR A 225 6.56 -2.10 22.15
N GLU A 226 7.74 -1.50 22.35
CA GLU A 226 7.85 -0.06 22.61
C GLU A 226 7.24 0.81 21.50
N THR A 227 7.46 0.44 20.24
CA THR A 227 6.89 1.17 19.10
C THR A 227 5.37 1.04 19.07
N LEU A 228 4.83 -0.16 19.32
CA LEU A 228 3.38 -0.35 19.47
C LEU A 228 2.79 0.49 20.62
N MET A 229 3.46 0.57 21.77
CA MET A 229 3.00 1.43 22.88
C MET A 229 2.94 2.90 22.49
N LYS A 230 3.90 3.39 21.69
CA LYS A 230 3.91 4.78 21.23
C LYS A 230 2.80 5.06 20.23
N LEU A 231 2.50 4.10 19.36
CA LEU A 231 1.48 4.22 18.33
C LEU A 231 0.06 4.06 18.87
N ALA A 232 -0.13 3.31 19.96
CA ALA A 232 -1.42 3.16 20.61
C ALA A 232 -1.93 4.53 21.11
N SER A 233 -3.00 5.01 20.49
CA SER A 233 -3.56 6.34 20.74
C SER A 233 -4.83 6.33 21.58
N ASP A 234 -5.51 5.18 21.69
CA ASP A 234 -6.79 5.07 22.38
C ASP A 234 -6.88 3.81 23.27
N PRO A 235 -7.85 3.77 24.22
CA PRO A 235 -8.01 2.65 25.14
C PRO A 235 -8.30 1.30 24.48
N ASN A 236 -8.92 1.27 23.29
CA ASN A 236 -9.22 0.03 22.58
C ASN A 236 -7.95 -0.56 21.97
N GLN A 237 -7.12 0.26 21.32
CA GLN A 237 -5.79 -0.13 20.83
C GLN A 237 -4.88 -0.57 21.99
N TRP A 238 -4.97 0.12 23.13
CA TRP A 238 -4.22 -0.26 24.33
C TRP A 238 -4.68 -1.61 24.90
N ALA A 239 -5.98 -1.90 24.88
CA ALA A 239 -6.52 -3.20 25.30
C ALA A 239 -6.06 -4.34 24.38
N GLU A 240 -6.02 -4.10 23.06
CA GLU A 240 -5.51 -5.04 22.06
C GLU A 240 -4.03 -5.35 22.28
N LEU A 241 -3.21 -4.30 22.50
CA LEU A 241 -1.79 -4.45 22.83
C LEU A 241 -1.56 -5.22 24.13
N ASN A 242 -2.36 -4.98 25.16
CA ASN A 242 -2.30 -5.73 26.42
C ASN A 242 -2.68 -7.20 26.25
N GLY A 243 -3.62 -7.51 25.37
CA GLY A 243 -3.96 -8.88 24.99
C GLY A 243 -2.77 -9.59 24.36
N LEU A 244 -2.08 -8.93 23.44
CA LEU A 244 -0.84 -9.42 22.84
C LEU A 244 0.26 -9.67 23.89
N TYR A 245 0.47 -8.73 24.83
CA TYR A 245 1.49 -8.88 25.87
C TYR A 245 1.28 -10.07 26.79
N ARG A 246 0.02 -10.34 27.16
CA ARG A 246 -0.32 -11.52 27.97
C ARG A 246 -0.12 -12.80 27.18
N LYS A 247 -0.52 -12.83 25.91
CA LYS A 247 -0.42 -14.02 25.07
C LYS A 247 1.03 -14.41 24.77
N MET A 248 1.90 -13.42 24.62
CA MET A 248 3.32 -13.62 24.31
C MET A 248 4.19 -13.71 25.57
N ASP A 249 3.57 -13.77 26.75
CA ASP A 249 4.24 -13.77 28.05
C ASP A 249 5.32 -12.67 28.14
N VAL A 250 5.05 -11.50 27.55
CA VAL A 250 6.05 -10.43 27.37
C VAL A 250 6.64 -10.03 28.70
N PHE A 251 5.80 -9.90 29.73
CA PHE A 251 6.23 -9.53 31.08
C PHE A 251 6.92 -10.65 31.87
N VAL A 252 6.87 -11.89 31.39
CA VAL A 252 7.63 -13.03 31.94
C VAL A 252 8.99 -13.16 31.24
N ASN A 253 9.05 -12.75 29.97
CA ASN A 253 10.21 -12.86 29.08
C ASN A 253 11.07 -11.59 29.04
N ILE A 254 10.68 -10.52 29.74
CA ILE A 254 11.49 -9.33 29.96
C ILE A 254 12.35 -9.59 31.20
N ASP A 255 13.66 -9.42 31.08
CA ASP A 255 14.55 -9.47 32.24
C ASP A 255 14.05 -8.49 33.31
N ASP A 256 13.97 -8.93 34.58
CA ASP A 256 13.43 -8.15 35.72
C ASP A 256 14.05 -6.74 35.87
N ASP A 257 15.16 -6.48 35.18
CA ASP A 257 15.92 -5.23 35.17
C ASP A 257 15.57 -4.25 34.01
N ASP A 258 14.66 -4.56 33.08
CA ASP A 258 14.22 -3.58 32.04
C ASP A 258 13.19 -2.58 32.60
N VAL A 259 13.64 -1.87 33.65
CA VAL A 259 12.89 -0.87 34.40
C VAL A 259 12.38 0.25 33.48
N GLU A 260 13.10 0.54 32.40
CA GLU A 260 12.71 1.57 31.43
C GLU A 260 11.45 1.17 30.65
N PHE A 261 11.38 -0.07 30.14
CA PHE A 261 10.20 -0.59 29.45
C PHE A 261 8.98 -0.61 30.38
N LEU A 262 9.13 -1.16 31.59
CA LEU A 262 8.04 -1.25 32.57
C LEU A 262 7.54 0.14 33.01
N THR A 263 8.42 1.13 33.11
CA THR A 263 8.05 2.51 33.43
C THR A 263 7.25 3.15 32.31
N LYS A 264 7.71 3.01 31.05
CA LYS A 264 6.97 3.50 29.87
C LYS A 264 5.59 2.85 29.78
N PHE A 265 5.52 1.54 29.97
CA PHE A 265 4.26 0.79 29.97
C PHE A 265 3.29 1.32 31.04
N ARG A 266 3.75 1.45 32.29
CA ARG A 266 2.91 1.95 33.39
C ARG A 266 2.42 3.38 33.17
N ASN A 267 3.26 4.25 32.60
CA ASN A 267 2.87 5.62 32.29
C ASN A 267 1.79 5.65 31.20
N LYS A 268 1.97 4.90 30.12
CA LYS A 268 0.99 4.80 29.02
C LYS A 268 -0.31 4.14 29.48
N ASP A 269 -0.24 3.14 30.37
CA ASP A 269 -1.42 2.51 30.96
C ASP A 269 -2.25 3.49 31.80
N ARG A 270 -1.59 4.37 32.58
CA ARG A 270 -2.28 5.43 33.33
C ARG A 270 -2.92 6.47 32.40
N GLU A 271 -2.20 6.87 31.36
CA GLU A 271 -2.71 7.80 30.32
C GLU A 271 -3.98 7.23 29.67
N MET A 272 -3.94 5.97 29.23
CA MET A 272 -5.08 5.30 28.57
C MET A 272 -6.27 5.11 29.51
N LYS A 273 -6.03 4.77 30.78
CA LYS A 273 -7.09 4.68 31.80
C LYS A 273 -7.69 6.04 32.16
N ALA A 274 -6.92 7.12 32.08
CA ALA A 274 -7.44 8.47 32.27
C ALA A 274 -8.34 8.89 31.10
N LEU A 275 -7.91 8.63 29.85
CA LEU A 275 -8.70 8.86 28.64
C LEU A 275 -10.02 8.07 28.64
N GLU A 276 -10.00 6.81 29.09
CA GLU A 276 -11.21 5.99 29.23
C GLU A 276 -12.22 6.54 30.24
N LYS A 277 -11.74 7.25 31.28
CA LYS A 277 -12.60 7.92 32.27
C LYS A 277 -13.18 9.22 31.75
N VAL A 278 -12.39 10.01 31.01
CA VAL A 278 -12.85 11.27 30.39
C VAL A 278 -13.93 10.99 29.35
N ASN A 279 -13.74 9.98 28.49
CA ASN A 279 -14.73 9.55 27.49
C ASN A 279 -16.07 9.05 28.07
N LYS A 280 -16.13 8.75 29.38
CA LYS A 280 -17.36 8.33 30.07
C LYS A 280 -18.12 9.48 30.75
N VAL A 281 -17.56 10.68 30.84
CA VAL A 281 -18.13 11.82 31.58
C VAL A 281 -18.74 12.89 30.65
N GLU A 282 -18.36 12.96 29.37
CA GLU A 282 -18.76 14.03 28.44
C GLU A 282 -19.99 13.72 27.55
N ALA A 283 -21.13 13.38 28.14
CA ALA A 283 -22.42 13.31 27.42
C ALA A 283 -23.37 14.48 27.85
N PHE A 284 -23.16 15.67 27.25
CA PHE A 284 -23.95 16.95 27.14
C PHE A 284 -24.44 17.69 28.42
N PRO A 285 -24.49 19.07 28.46
CA PRO A 285 -24.79 20.01 27.35
C PRO A 285 -23.82 21.21 27.12
N GLU A 286 -23.97 21.79 25.91
CA GLU A 286 -23.56 23.09 25.32
C GLU A 286 -22.61 24.06 26.07
N HIS A 287 -21.45 24.39 25.45
CA HIS A 287 -21.08 25.78 25.07
C HIS A 287 -19.74 25.89 24.31
N ASN A 288 -19.72 26.85 23.37
CA ASN A 288 -18.65 27.25 22.44
C ASN A 288 -17.28 27.56 23.09
N ASN A 289 -16.18 27.14 22.44
CA ASN A 289 -15.18 28.02 21.82
C ASN A 289 -14.01 27.23 21.17
N GLU A 290 -13.64 27.68 19.97
CA GLU A 290 -12.55 27.23 19.08
C GLU A 290 -11.17 27.22 19.79
N VAL A 291 -10.19 26.38 19.42
CA VAL A 291 -9.22 26.59 18.31
C VAL A 291 -8.51 25.27 17.90
N LEU A 292 -8.33 25.11 16.58
CA LEU A 292 -7.81 23.96 15.81
C LEU A 292 -6.30 23.67 15.89
N ILE A 293 -5.93 22.39 15.77
CA ILE A 293 -4.89 21.90 14.82
C ILE A 293 -5.39 20.56 14.21
N PRO A 294 -5.53 20.41 12.87
CA PRO A 294 -6.22 19.27 12.26
C PRO A 294 -5.28 18.11 11.86
N THR A 295 -5.71 16.88 12.15
CA THR A 295 -5.21 15.63 11.54
C THR A 295 -6.40 14.90 10.93
N VAL A 296 -6.48 14.90 9.60
CA VAL A 296 -7.57 14.32 8.81
C VAL A 296 -7.18 12.89 8.38
N ARG A 297 -7.97 11.89 8.79
CA ARG A 297 -8.12 10.61 8.08
C ARG A 297 -9.58 10.48 7.72
N ASN A 298 -9.89 10.59 6.42
CA ASN A 298 -11.26 10.56 5.93
C ASN A 298 -11.79 9.13 5.88
N SER A 299 -12.61 8.78 6.85
CA SER A 299 -13.79 7.96 6.57
C SER A 299 -14.75 8.82 5.76
N ILE A 300 -15.13 8.37 4.56
CA ILE A 300 -16.18 9.01 3.78
C ILE A 300 -17.49 8.75 4.52
N SER A 301 -17.90 9.71 5.35
CA SER A 301 -19.15 9.66 6.11
C SER A 301 -20.30 10.06 5.20
N LYS A 302 -21.38 9.28 5.21
CA LYS A 302 -22.66 9.65 4.59
C LYS A 302 -23.00 11.09 4.97
N VAL A 303 -23.32 11.93 3.97
CA VAL A 303 -23.60 13.34 4.26
C VAL A 303 -25.01 13.46 4.81
N ASP A 304 -25.12 14.12 5.96
CA ASP A 304 -26.41 14.40 6.56
C ASP A 304 -27.21 15.42 5.71
N PRO A 305 -28.47 15.13 5.33
CA PRO A 305 -29.27 16.04 4.51
C PRO A 305 -29.45 17.45 5.07
N GLU A 306 -29.52 17.61 6.40
CA GLU A 306 -29.62 18.95 7.01
C GLU A 306 -28.32 19.75 6.83
N THR A 307 -27.18 19.08 6.81
CA THR A 307 -25.89 19.71 6.45
C THR A 307 -25.90 20.21 5.01
N LEU A 308 -26.41 19.41 4.06
CA LEU A 308 -26.52 19.81 2.65
C LEU A 308 -27.51 20.95 2.45
N LYS A 309 -28.64 20.91 3.15
CA LYS A 309 -29.66 21.97 3.15
C LYS A 309 -29.11 23.31 3.63
N SER A 310 -28.33 23.29 4.71
CA SER A 310 -27.65 24.48 5.22
C SER A 310 -26.57 25.00 4.25
N ARG A 311 -25.90 24.10 3.52
CA ARG A 311 -24.83 24.44 2.58
C ARG A 311 -25.37 25.03 1.27
N TYR A 312 -26.43 24.45 0.72
CA TYR A 312 -26.99 24.81 -0.59
C TYR A 312 -28.18 25.75 -0.47
N GLN A 313 -28.01 26.85 0.26
CA GLN A 313 -29.08 27.84 0.51
C GLN A 313 -29.66 28.47 -0.76
N ALA A 314 -28.91 28.44 -1.87
CA ALA A 314 -29.35 28.89 -3.18
C ALA A 314 -30.60 28.14 -3.70
N LEU A 315 -30.84 26.91 -3.22
CA LEU A 315 -32.06 26.14 -3.53
C LEU A 315 -33.33 26.83 -3.02
N TYR A 316 -33.23 27.57 -1.91
CA TYR A 316 -34.38 28.16 -1.20
C TYR A 316 -34.49 29.67 -1.34
N SER A 317 -33.54 30.30 -2.05
CA SER A 317 -33.51 31.75 -2.21
C SER A 317 -34.39 32.17 -3.39
N ASP A 318 -35.35 33.06 -3.13
CA ASP A 318 -36.18 33.70 -4.17
C ASP A 318 -35.40 34.81 -4.88
N GLY A 319 -35.25 34.69 -6.21
CA GLY A 319 -34.54 35.64 -7.07
C GLY A 319 -33.30 35.02 -7.74
N ALA A 320 -32.90 35.63 -8.87
CA ALA A 320 -31.85 35.19 -9.81
C ALA A 320 -30.44 35.06 -9.19
N ASN A 321 -30.28 34.10 -8.29
CA ASN A 321 -29.04 33.79 -7.59
C ASN A 321 -28.44 32.52 -8.18
N GLU A 322 -27.58 32.70 -9.18
CA GLU A 322 -26.65 31.66 -9.62
C GLU A 322 -25.61 31.46 -8.51
N SER A 323 -25.33 30.20 -8.14
CA SER A 323 -24.38 29.88 -7.07
C SER A 323 -23.47 28.73 -7.48
N MET A 324 -22.19 28.82 -7.10
CA MET A 324 -21.17 27.82 -7.37
C MET A 324 -20.64 27.26 -6.05
N TYR A 325 -20.48 25.95 -5.98
CA TYR A 325 -19.93 25.23 -4.84
C TYR A 325 -18.86 24.24 -5.27
N PHE A 326 -17.83 24.06 -4.45
CA PHE A 326 -16.95 22.91 -4.52
C PHE A 326 -17.59 21.78 -3.70
N ILE A 327 -17.72 20.60 -4.30
CA ILE A 327 -18.11 19.40 -3.56
C ILE A 327 -16.86 18.84 -2.89
N ASN A 328 -16.97 18.51 -1.60
CA ASN A 328 -15.84 17.96 -0.85
C ASN A 328 -15.53 16.55 -1.37
N SER A 329 -14.28 16.31 -1.77
CA SER A 329 -13.83 15.00 -2.29
C SER A 329 -13.96 13.87 -1.28
N ASP A 330 -14.09 14.20 0.01
CA ASP A 330 -14.25 13.26 1.11
C ASP A 330 -15.72 12.90 1.38
N GLU A 331 -16.65 13.48 0.63
CA GLU A 331 -18.08 13.23 0.73
C GLU A 331 -18.57 12.43 -0.49
N PRO A 332 -19.48 11.45 -0.32
CA PRO A 332 -19.99 10.69 -1.45
C PRO A 332 -20.80 11.55 -2.43
N LEU A 333 -20.40 11.62 -3.69
CA LEU A 333 -21.05 12.48 -4.70
C LEU A 333 -22.53 12.12 -4.90
N GLN A 334 -22.89 10.84 -4.79
CA GLN A 334 -24.28 10.42 -4.95
C GLN A 334 -25.21 11.02 -3.89
N ASP A 335 -24.73 11.29 -2.68
CA ASP A 335 -25.53 11.90 -1.63
C ASP A 335 -25.93 13.32 -2.04
N HIS A 336 -24.98 14.07 -2.63
CA HIS A 336 -25.24 15.40 -3.19
C HIS A 336 -26.22 15.34 -4.36
N ILE A 337 -25.99 14.45 -5.34
CA ILE A 337 -26.83 14.35 -6.54
C ILE A 337 -28.27 13.99 -6.17
N ASN A 338 -28.45 13.00 -5.30
CA ASN A 338 -29.78 12.55 -4.88
C ASN A 338 -30.49 13.62 -4.04
N PHE A 339 -29.79 14.26 -3.10
CA PHE A 339 -30.33 15.38 -2.33
C PHE A 339 -30.78 16.53 -3.24
N LEU A 340 -29.92 16.97 -4.17
CA LEU A 340 -30.25 18.07 -5.09
C LEU A 340 -31.45 17.72 -5.96
N SER A 341 -31.51 16.48 -6.47
CA SER A 341 -32.61 16.01 -7.30
C SER A 341 -33.95 16.04 -6.55
N GLU A 342 -33.93 15.71 -5.26
CA GLU A 342 -35.10 15.76 -4.38
C GLU A 342 -35.57 17.18 -4.15
N GLU A 343 -34.66 18.06 -3.73
CA GLU A 343 -34.98 19.45 -3.42
C GLU A 343 -35.47 20.25 -4.63
N ILE A 344 -34.95 19.98 -5.83
CA ILE A 344 -35.43 20.66 -7.05
C ILE A 344 -36.66 19.99 -7.68
N SER A 345 -37.12 18.86 -7.13
CA SER A 345 -38.15 18.01 -7.73
C SER A 345 -37.85 17.72 -9.20
N VAL A 346 -36.73 17.03 -9.44
CA VAL A 346 -36.14 16.85 -10.77
C VAL A 346 -37.13 16.26 -11.78
N ARG A 347 -37.11 16.78 -13.01
CA ARG A 347 -37.93 16.36 -14.15
C ARG A 347 -37.11 15.90 -15.34
N SER A 348 -35.92 16.44 -15.53
CA SER A 348 -35.03 15.96 -16.58
C SER A 348 -33.62 15.74 -16.04
N ILE A 349 -33.00 14.63 -16.43
CA ILE A 349 -31.62 14.34 -16.12
C ILE A 349 -30.84 14.16 -17.43
N HIS A 350 -29.79 14.96 -17.59
CA HIS A 350 -28.89 14.95 -18.74
C HIS A 350 -27.48 14.63 -18.25
N ILE A 351 -26.98 13.43 -18.58
CA ILE A 351 -25.65 12.99 -18.16
C ILE A 351 -24.81 12.71 -19.40
N ALA A 352 -23.63 13.32 -19.48
CA ALA A 352 -22.59 12.95 -20.42
C ALA A 352 -21.35 12.52 -19.64
N THR A 353 -20.98 11.24 -19.74
CA THR A 353 -19.90 10.66 -18.95
C THR A 353 -18.96 9.82 -19.82
N GLY A 354 -17.68 9.79 -19.45
CA GLY A 354 -16.70 8.97 -20.14
C GLY A 354 -16.87 7.48 -19.88
N PHE A 355 -17.06 7.12 -18.62
CA PHE A 355 -17.36 5.75 -18.23
C PHE A 355 -18.69 5.73 -17.46
N LEU A 356 -19.44 4.68 -17.70
CA LEU A 356 -20.69 4.38 -17.02
C LEU A 356 -20.68 2.91 -16.65
N TYR A 357 -21.02 2.64 -15.40
CA TYR A 357 -21.14 1.30 -14.85
C TYR A 357 -22.44 1.15 -14.05
N LYS A 358 -22.85 -0.11 -13.88
CA LYS A 358 -24.04 -0.50 -13.13
C LYS A 358 -24.06 0.05 -11.70
N SER A 359 -22.93 0.02 -11.00
CA SER A 359 -22.79 0.53 -9.63
C SER A 359 -23.19 1.99 -9.50
N GLY A 360 -22.71 2.86 -10.41
CA GLY A 360 -23.04 4.28 -10.45
C GLY A 360 -24.52 4.51 -10.74
N LEU A 361 -25.10 3.75 -11.67
CA LEU A 361 -26.53 3.83 -11.97
C LEU A 361 -27.40 3.46 -10.76
N ASN A 362 -27.04 2.41 -10.02
CA ASN A 362 -27.75 2.01 -8.80
C ASN A 362 -27.69 3.11 -7.73
N LEU A 363 -26.54 3.77 -7.56
CA LEU A 363 -26.40 4.84 -6.57
C LEU A 363 -27.27 6.08 -6.89
N LEU A 364 -27.62 6.29 -8.16
CA LEU A 364 -28.51 7.36 -8.61
C LEU A 364 -29.97 6.93 -8.78
N GLU A 365 -30.31 5.68 -8.42
CA GLU A 365 -31.68 5.16 -8.48
C GLU A 365 -32.73 6.10 -7.84
N PRO A 366 -32.49 6.74 -6.66
CA PRO A 366 -33.45 7.69 -6.10
C PRO A 366 -33.77 8.86 -7.03
N SER A 367 -32.76 9.43 -7.70
CA SER A 367 -32.93 10.52 -8.66
C SER A 367 -33.74 10.07 -9.88
N PHE A 368 -33.45 8.88 -10.43
CA PHE A 368 -34.15 8.37 -11.60
C PHE A 368 -35.61 8.01 -11.31
N ASN A 369 -35.88 7.38 -10.16
CA ASN A 369 -37.24 7.07 -9.72
C ASN A 369 -38.11 8.32 -9.59
N MET A 370 -37.50 9.44 -9.22
CA MET A 370 -38.18 10.73 -9.12
C MET A 370 -38.44 11.38 -10.47
N VAL A 371 -37.53 11.26 -11.43
CA VAL A 371 -37.81 11.65 -12.83
C VAL A 371 -39.00 10.85 -13.37
N LEU A 372 -39.02 9.54 -13.15
CA LEU A 372 -40.12 8.67 -13.56
C LEU A 372 -41.45 9.05 -12.89
N SER A 373 -41.44 9.34 -11.58
CA SER A 373 -42.66 9.74 -10.86
C SER A 373 -43.18 11.11 -11.31
N ASN A 374 -42.29 11.98 -11.79
CA ASN A 374 -42.60 13.29 -12.35
C ASN A 374 -42.93 13.27 -13.86
N ASP A 375 -43.05 12.08 -14.47
CA ASP A 375 -43.25 11.87 -15.92
C ASP A 375 -42.22 12.62 -16.79
N GLY A 376 -40.97 12.58 -16.31
CA GLY A 376 -39.83 13.27 -16.86
C GLY A 376 -39.03 12.48 -17.90
N SER A 377 -37.82 12.97 -18.20
CA SER A 377 -36.94 12.34 -19.20
C SER A 377 -35.50 12.16 -18.71
N VAL A 378 -34.84 11.10 -19.18
CA VAL A 378 -33.42 10.83 -18.87
C VAL A 378 -32.65 10.66 -20.18
N GLN A 379 -31.55 11.41 -20.33
CA GLN A 379 -30.66 11.37 -21.48
C GLN A 379 -29.24 11.03 -21.04
N LEU A 380 -28.69 9.93 -21.55
CA LEU A 380 -27.34 9.46 -21.24
C LEU A 380 -26.46 9.42 -22.49
N LEU A 381 -25.39 10.23 -22.49
CA LEU A 381 -24.32 10.14 -23.47
C LEU A 381 -23.12 9.40 -22.85
N ILE A 382 -22.78 8.25 -23.40
CA ILE A 382 -21.82 7.32 -22.79
C ILE A 382 -20.59 7.16 -23.67
N GLY A 383 -19.43 7.60 -23.18
CA GLY A 383 -18.15 7.49 -23.87
C GLY A 383 -17.64 6.06 -23.98
N SER A 384 -17.87 5.21 -22.97
CA SER A 384 -17.46 3.81 -22.95
C SER A 384 -18.22 2.91 -23.93
N LEU A 385 -19.24 3.44 -24.59
CA LEU A 385 -19.93 2.82 -25.73
C LEU A 385 -19.32 3.20 -27.09
N GLN A 386 -18.16 3.87 -27.11
CA GLN A 386 -17.49 4.25 -28.35
C GLN A 386 -17.35 3.03 -29.28
N LYS A 387 -17.70 3.21 -30.56
CA LYS A 387 -17.63 2.17 -31.61
C LYS A 387 -18.72 1.10 -31.54
N TYR A 388 -19.76 1.26 -30.71
CA TYR A 388 -20.86 0.31 -30.63
C TYR A 388 -21.53 0.03 -31.99
N CYS A 389 -21.77 1.05 -32.80
CA CYS A 389 -22.39 0.82 -34.12
C CYS A 389 -21.48 0.02 -35.06
N GLN A 390 -20.16 0.04 -34.83
CA GLN A 390 -19.19 -0.74 -35.61
C GLN A 390 -19.16 -2.20 -35.18
N THR A 391 -19.34 -2.49 -33.88
CA THR A 391 -19.44 -3.88 -33.37
C THR A 391 -20.71 -4.58 -33.87
N LEU A 392 -21.78 -3.83 -34.11
CA LEU A 392 -22.99 -4.35 -34.77
C LEU A 392 -22.73 -4.84 -36.21
N LYS A 393 -21.77 -4.23 -36.90
CA LYS A 393 -21.41 -4.57 -38.30
C LYS A 393 -20.35 -5.66 -38.41
N ASN A 394 -19.58 -5.90 -37.35
CA ASN A 394 -18.49 -6.87 -37.35
C ASN A 394 -18.37 -7.59 -35.99
N ASP A 395 -18.73 -8.88 -35.98
CA ASP A 395 -18.71 -9.74 -34.78
C ASP A 395 -17.30 -10.00 -34.22
N SER A 396 -16.24 -9.73 -34.99
CA SER A 396 -14.86 -9.85 -34.50
C SER A 396 -14.45 -8.68 -33.60
N ILE A 397 -15.22 -7.60 -33.55
CA ILE A 397 -14.93 -6.39 -32.77
C ILE A 397 -15.89 -6.35 -31.58
N LYS A 398 -15.32 -6.29 -30.38
CA LYS A 398 -16.06 -6.17 -29.13
C LYS A 398 -15.67 -4.91 -28.37
N ILE A 399 -16.61 -4.35 -27.62
CA ILE A 399 -16.35 -3.25 -26.70
C ILE A 399 -15.64 -3.78 -25.45
N SER A 400 -14.53 -3.14 -25.11
CA SER A 400 -13.69 -3.43 -23.92
C SER A 400 -13.78 -2.37 -22.83
N SER A 401 -14.37 -1.21 -23.12
CA SER A 401 -14.44 -0.05 -22.22
C SER A 401 -15.62 -0.08 -21.24
N MET A 402 -16.51 -1.06 -21.39
CA MET A 402 -17.65 -1.33 -20.53
C MET A 402 -17.80 -2.85 -20.42
N ASP A 403 -18.08 -3.36 -19.23
CA ASP A 403 -18.28 -4.78 -19.03
C ASP A 403 -19.66 -5.26 -19.48
N LYS A 404 -19.74 -6.57 -19.70
CA LYS A 404 -20.96 -7.24 -20.16
C LYS A 404 -22.10 -7.16 -19.14
N GLN A 405 -21.82 -7.13 -17.83
CA GLN A 405 -22.88 -7.06 -16.81
C GLN A 405 -23.53 -5.68 -16.77
N THR A 406 -22.73 -4.62 -16.90
CA THR A 406 -23.21 -3.26 -17.09
C THR A 406 -24.04 -3.16 -18.37
N ALA A 407 -23.61 -3.75 -19.48
CA ALA A 407 -24.37 -3.73 -20.72
C ALA A 407 -25.75 -4.42 -20.59
N VAL A 408 -25.81 -5.58 -19.92
CA VAL A 408 -27.09 -6.27 -19.61
C VAL A 408 -27.97 -5.39 -18.73
N PHE A 409 -27.43 -4.88 -17.63
CA PHE A 409 -28.18 -4.05 -16.71
C PHE A 409 -28.68 -2.76 -17.38
N LEU A 410 -27.85 -2.13 -18.20
CA LEU A 410 -28.18 -0.87 -18.86
C LEU A 410 -29.32 -1.04 -19.87
N GLU A 411 -29.44 -2.17 -20.56
CA GLU A 411 -30.59 -2.42 -21.45
C GLU A 411 -31.90 -2.50 -20.65
N ASP A 412 -31.91 -3.29 -19.57
CA ASP A 412 -33.08 -3.44 -18.69
C ASP A 412 -33.45 -2.10 -18.04
N TRP A 413 -32.44 -1.40 -17.51
CA TRP A 413 -32.59 -0.11 -16.85
C TRP A 413 -33.10 0.97 -17.81
N ARG A 414 -32.59 1.01 -19.04
CA ARG A 414 -33.03 1.96 -20.08
C ARG A 414 -34.51 1.80 -20.39
N ALA A 415 -34.96 0.55 -20.56
CA ALA A 415 -36.35 0.24 -20.84
C ALA A 415 -37.27 0.64 -19.67
N LEU A 416 -36.86 0.34 -18.43
CA LEU A 416 -37.61 0.69 -17.22
C LEU A 416 -37.72 2.21 -17.04
N ASN A 417 -36.63 2.94 -17.27
CA ASN A 417 -36.52 4.38 -17.02
C ASN A 417 -36.89 5.25 -18.23
N LYS A 418 -37.34 4.64 -19.34
CA LYS A 418 -37.58 5.32 -20.63
C LYS A 418 -36.41 6.23 -21.04
N ALA A 419 -35.18 5.79 -20.76
CA ALA A 419 -34.00 6.61 -20.96
C ALA A 419 -33.56 6.59 -22.43
N GLU A 420 -33.14 7.74 -22.95
CA GLU A 420 -32.49 7.84 -24.25
C GLU A 420 -30.99 7.67 -24.06
N ILE A 421 -30.37 6.82 -24.90
CA ILE A 421 -28.93 6.56 -24.85
C ILE A 421 -28.28 6.94 -26.17
N LYS A 422 -27.15 7.64 -26.09
CA LYS A 422 -26.28 7.96 -27.21
C LYS A 422 -24.82 7.69 -26.90
N THR A 423 -24.02 7.53 -27.96
CA THR A 423 -22.55 7.51 -27.86
C THR A 423 -21.91 8.32 -29.00
N ILE A 424 -20.66 8.74 -28.82
CA ILE A 424 -19.87 9.38 -29.88
C ILE A 424 -18.97 8.31 -30.49
N GLU A 425 -19.13 8.01 -31.77
CA GLU A 425 -18.39 6.95 -32.45
C GLU A 425 -16.96 7.38 -32.82
N ASP A 426 -16.80 8.60 -33.33
CA ASP A 426 -15.55 9.04 -33.97
C ASP A 426 -14.41 9.31 -32.98
N ARG A 427 -14.74 9.64 -31.73
CA ARG A 427 -13.76 9.94 -30.67
C ARG A 427 -14.33 9.64 -29.30
N PHE A 428 -13.45 9.22 -28.38
CA PHE A 428 -13.84 8.95 -27.01
C PHE A 428 -14.24 10.24 -26.30
N PHE A 429 -15.46 10.27 -25.76
CA PHE A 429 -15.91 11.35 -24.89
C PHE A 429 -15.37 11.09 -23.48
N HIS A 430 -14.47 11.93 -22.96
CA HIS A 430 -13.87 11.75 -21.63
C HIS A 430 -14.48 12.68 -20.55
N GLY A 431 -15.42 13.55 -20.92
CA GLY A 431 -16.04 14.51 -20.00
C GLY A 431 -16.93 13.84 -18.95
N LYS A 432 -17.23 14.57 -17.87
CA LYS A 432 -18.22 14.19 -16.86
C LYS A 432 -19.07 15.40 -16.54
N PHE A 433 -20.31 15.33 -16.98
CA PHE A 433 -21.25 16.42 -17.00
C PHE A 433 -22.61 15.88 -16.58
N TYR A 434 -23.17 16.47 -15.56
CA TYR A 434 -24.48 16.14 -15.01
C TYR A 434 -25.31 17.41 -15.00
N LEU A 435 -26.49 17.40 -15.60
CA LEU A 435 -27.44 18.51 -15.56
C LEU A 435 -28.79 17.95 -15.15
N HIS A 436 -29.29 18.42 -14.01
CA HIS A 436 -30.55 18.01 -13.43
C HIS A 436 -31.48 19.23 -13.45
N GLU A 437 -32.61 19.09 -14.15
CA GLU A 437 -33.56 20.17 -14.36
C GLU A 437 -34.81 19.95 -13.52
N GLY A 438 -35.08 20.89 -12.61
CA GLY A 438 -36.33 20.96 -11.86
C GLY A 438 -37.31 21.94 -12.50
N LYS A 439 -38.39 22.25 -11.78
CA LYS A 439 -39.40 23.22 -12.27
C LYS A 439 -38.96 24.67 -12.10
N GLN A 440 -38.30 24.97 -10.99
CA GLN A 440 -37.88 26.33 -10.64
C GLN A 440 -36.36 26.42 -10.61
N LYS A 441 -35.70 25.52 -9.90
CA LYS A 441 -34.24 25.42 -9.84
C LYS A 441 -33.74 24.27 -10.70
N SER A 442 -32.53 24.43 -11.21
CA SER A 442 -31.76 23.42 -11.91
C SER A 442 -30.34 23.41 -11.35
N CYS A 443 -29.66 22.28 -11.47
CA CYS A 443 -28.26 22.18 -11.06
C CYS A 443 -27.40 21.47 -12.10
N ALA A 444 -26.14 21.90 -12.21
CA ALA A 444 -25.15 21.29 -13.06
C ALA A 444 -23.91 20.91 -12.26
N ILE A 445 -23.39 19.70 -12.48
CA ILE A 445 -22.15 19.22 -11.88
C ILE A 445 -21.16 18.91 -13.00
N ILE A 446 -19.96 19.47 -12.88
CA ILE A 446 -18.84 19.22 -13.79
C ILE A 446 -17.61 18.86 -12.96
N GLY A 447 -16.93 17.78 -13.34
CA GLY A 447 -15.75 17.36 -12.60
C GLY A 447 -15.08 16.11 -13.16
N SER A 448 -14.47 15.34 -12.27
CA SER A 448 -13.72 14.13 -12.62
C SER A 448 -14.50 12.82 -12.40
N SER A 449 -15.61 12.85 -11.65
CA SER A 449 -16.39 11.66 -11.28
C SER A 449 -17.20 11.07 -12.44
N ASN A 450 -16.86 9.85 -12.86
CA ASN A 450 -17.68 9.03 -13.77
C ASN A 450 -18.95 8.50 -13.06
N VAL A 451 -19.91 7.99 -13.84
CA VAL A 451 -21.08 7.27 -13.31
C VAL A 451 -20.62 5.88 -12.88
N SER A 452 -20.07 5.82 -11.68
CA SER A 452 -19.31 4.69 -11.14
C SER A 452 -19.38 4.70 -9.62
N GLY A 453 -19.33 3.53 -8.97
CA GLY A 453 -19.24 3.42 -7.52
C GLY A 453 -17.93 4.04 -7.02
N SER A 454 -16.82 3.73 -7.71
CA SER A 454 -15.51 4.30 -7.41
C SER A 454 -15.46 5.83 -7.56
N GLY A 455 -16.00 6.36 -8.66
CA GLY A 455 -16.05 7.81 -8.90
C GLY A 455 -17.04 8.58 -8.02
N PHE A 456 -17.96 7.90 -7.33
CA PHE A 456 -18.87 8.56 -6.38
C PHE A 456 -18.43 8.43 -4.93
N MET A 457 -17.78 7.33 -4.54
CA MET A 457 -17.58 6.99 -3.12
C MET A 457 -16.15 6.65 -2.71
N VAL A 458 -15.20 6.48 -3.64
CA VAL A 458 -13.88 5.92 -3.30
C VAL A 458 -12.74 6.82 -3.76
N ASN A 459 -12.81 7.28 -5.00
CA ASN A 459 -11.75 8.07 -5.59
C ASN A 459 -11.73 9.48 -4.99
N TYR A 460 -10.54 10.08 -4.94
CA TYR A 460 -10.39 11.49 -4.68
C TYR A 460 -10.78 12.29 -5.93
N GLU A 461 -12.01 12.80 -5.96
CA GLU A 461 -12.63 13.41 -7.14
C GLU A 461 -12.84 14.91 -6.96
N PHE A 462 -12.61 15.69 -8.01
CA PHE A 462 -12.76 17.14 -8.00
C PHE A 462 -14.01 17.54 -8.78
N ASN A 463 -15.06 17.98 -8.07
CA ASN A 463 -16.36 18.30 -8.66
C ASN A 463 -16.84 19.71 -8.29
N LEU A 464 -17.33 20.43 -9.29
CA LEU A 464 -17.97 21.74 -9.17
C LEU A 464 -19.48 21.57 -9.35
N LEU A 465 -20.24 22.15 -8.42
CA LEU A 465 -21.70 22.24 -8.47
C LEU A 465 -22.12 23.67 -8.78
N TYR A 466 -23.04 23.82 -9.73
CA TYR A 466 -23.76 25.04 -10.01
C TYR A 466 -25.24 24.85 -9.69
N ILE A 467 -25.85 25.81 -9.02
CA ILE A 467 -27.28 25.89 -8.75
C ILE A 467 -27.79 27.20 -9.33
N PHE A 468 -28.86 27.15 -10.12
CA PHE A 468 -29.39 28.31 -10.84
C PHE A 468 -30.89 28.16 -11.11
N ASP A 469 -31.55 29.26 -11.45
CA ASP A 469 -32.94 29.24 -11.89
C ASP A 469 -33.06 28.61 -13.28
N THR A 470 -34.15 27.87 -13.49
CA THR A 470 -34.39 27.11 -14.74
C THR A 470 -34.68 28.02 -15.93
N ASP A 471 -35.08 29.27 -15.69
CA ASP A 471 -35.25 30.31 -16.72
C ASP A 471 -34.03 31.23 -16.87
N SER A 472 -32.93 30.92 -16.18
CA SER A 472 -31.70 31.73 -16.22
C SER A 472 -30.93 31.58 -17.53
N SER A 473 -30.10 32.59 -17.82
CA SER A 473 -29.16 32.53 -18.94
C SER A 473 -28.09 31.44 -18.77
N LEU A 474 -27.72 31.11 -17.52
CA LEU A 474 -26.74 30.08 -17.22
C LEU A 474 -27.32 28.68 -17.45
N HIS A 475 -28.59 28.45 -17.09
CA HIS A 475 -29.31 27.24 -17.49
C HIS A 475 -29.26 27.03 -19.00
N THR A 476 -29.61 28.07 -19.76
CA THR A 476 -29.60 28.02 -21.24
C THR A 476 -28.21 27.64 -21.75
N GLN A 477 -27.14 28.23 -21.21
CA GLN A 477 -25.77 27.91 -21.61
C GLN A 477 -25.40 26.45 -21.31
N PHE A 478 -25.70 25.94 -20.11
CA PHE A 478 -25.43 24.54 -19.77
C PHE A 478 -26.22 23.58 -20.66
N LYS A 479 -27.49 23.88 -20.91
CA LYS A 479 -28.35 23.07 -21.78
C LYS A 479 -27.86 23.07 -23.22
N GLU A 480 -27.51 24.23 -23.77
CA GLU A 480 -26.93 24.34 -25.12
C GLU A 480 -25.59 23.59 -25.24
N GLN A 481 -24.74 23.63 -24.21
CA GLN A 481 -23.52 22.84 -24.19
C GLN A 481 -23.81 21.35 -24.20
N PHE A 482 -24.74 20.87 -23.39
CA PHE A 482 -25.16 19.47 -23.40
C PHE A 482 -25.73 19.09 -24.77
N ASP A 483 -26.65 19.89 -25.32
CA ASP A 483 -27.32 19.62 -26.59
C ASP A 483 -26.33 19.60 -27.77
N ARG A 484 -25.30 20.43 -27.73
CA ARG A 484 -24.20 20.39 -28.71
C ARG A 484 -23.43 19.07 -28.65
N ILE A 485 -23.15 18.56 -27.45
CA ILE A 485 -22.48 17.26 -27.29
C ILE A 485 -23.43 16.13 -27.72
N TRP A 486 -24.68 16.18 -27.26
CA TRP A 486 -25.75 15.23 -27.58
C TRP A 486 -26.06 15.13 -29.06
N GLY A 487 -26.02 16.26 -29.78
CA GLY A 487 -26.24 16.34 -31.23
C GLY A 487 -25.17 15.63 -32.06
N ASN A 488 -23.95 15.47 -31.52
CA ASN A 488 -22.90 14.67 -32.15
C ASN A 488 -23.01 13.16 -31.84
N GLY A 489 -23.92 12.79 -30.95
CA GLY A 489 -24.11 11.40 -30.54
C GLY A 489 -24.96 10.61 -31.54
N VAL A 490 -24.57 9.35 -31.74
CA VAL A 490 -25.37 8.34 -32.44
C VAL A 490 -26.29 7.65 -31.43
N HIS A 491 -27.54 7.45 -31.81
CA HIS A 491 -28.55 6.81 -30.96
C HIS A 491 -28.31 5.31 -30.84
N ILE A 492 -28.57 4.77 -29.64
CA ILE A 492 -28.49 3.34 -29.35
C ILE A 492 -29.89 2.88 -28.95
N ASP A 493 -30.58 2.23 -29.90
CA ASP A 493 -31.94 1.72 -29.68
C ASP A 493 -31.97 0.53 -28.72
N HIS A 494 -30.96 -0.35 -28.81
CA HIS A 494 -30.82 -1.58 -28.03
C HIS A 494 -29.36 -1.91 -27.78
N ILE A 495 -29.07 -2.39 -26.57
CA ILE A 495 -27.75 -2.83 -26.14
C ILE A 495 -27.67 -4.36 -26.19
N GLN A 496 -26.82 -4.89 -27.06
CA GLN A 496 -26.56 -6.31 -27.26
C GLN A 496 -25.35 -6.72 -26.42
N SER A 497 -25.60 -7.42 -25.31
CA SER A 497 -24.56 -7.80 -24.35
C SER A 497 -23.41 -8.62 -24.97
N GLU A 498 -23.67 -9.32 -26.06
CA GLU A 498 -22.73 -10.21 -26.76
C GLU A 498 -21.61 -9.42 -27.48
N LYS A 499 -21.87 -8.14 -27.76
CA LYS A 499 -20.93 -7.19 -28.39
C LYS A 499 -19.89 -6.65 -27.42
N PHE A 500 -19.99 -7.00 -26.14
CA PHE A 500 -19.05 -6.63 -25.10
C PHE A 500 -18.12 -7.82 -24.80
N VAL A 501 -16.87 -7.53 -24.50
CA VAL A 501 -15.94 -8.55 -24.01
C VAL A 501 -16.40 -8.98 -22.62
N GLU A 502 -16.27 -10.27 -22.30
CA GLU A 502 -16.27 -10.73 -20.90
C GLU A 502 -15.00 -10.19 -20.24
N MET A 503 -15.09 -8.92 -19.84
CA MET A 503 -14.14 -8.31 -18.95
C MET A 503 -14.74 -8.41 -17.56
N VAL A 504 -13.98 -9.02 -16.66
CA VAL A 504 -14.08 -8.67 -15.25
C VAL A 504 -13.39 -7.32 -15.16
N THR A 505 -14.09 -6.23 -15.48
CA THR A 505 -13.54 -4.90 -15.19
C THR A 505 -13.49 -4.80 -13.68
N GLU A 506 -12.27 -4.84 -13.14
CA GLU A 506 -11.90 -4.82 -11.72
C GLU A 506 -12.33 -3.53 -10.98
N GLN A 507 -13.27 -2.75 -11.52
CA GLN A 507 -13.54 -1.40 -11.04
C GLN A 507 -15.00 -1.05 -10.76
N ASP A 508 -16.00 -1.91 -11.00
CA ASP A 508 -17.39 -1.50 -10.73
C ASP A 508 -18.49 -2.59 -10.73
N ASP A 509 -18.17 -3.84 -10.39
CA ASP A 509 -19.22 -4.76 -9.98
C ASP A 509 -19.70 -4.34 -8.57
N LEU A 510 -21.01 -4.26 -8.38
CA LEU A 510 -21.66 -4.06 -7.07
C LEU A 510 -22.89 -4.96 -6.99
N THR A 511 -22.86 -6.10 -7.71
CA THR A 511 -23.94 -7.08 -7.68
C THR A 511 -23.46 -8.48 -7.33
N VAL A 512 -23.20 -8.68 -6.04
CA VAL A 512 -22.84 -10.01 -5.52
C VAL A 512 -23.91 -10.62 -4.61
N VAL A 513 -24.94 -9.88 -4.20
CA VAL A 513 -25.92 -10.42 -3.21
C VAL A 513 -26.77 -11.59 -3.74
N LYS A 514 -26.98 -11.75 -5.06
CA LYS A 514 -27.95 -12.73 -5.59
C LYS A 514 -27.47 -14.17 -5.77
N ALA A 515 -26.20 -14.50 -5.50
CA ALA A 515 -25.71 -15.88 -5.61
C ALA A 515 -25.88 -16.72 -4.32
N LEU A 516 -26.08 -16.08 -3.17
CA LEU A 516 -26.08 -16.78 -1.88
C LEU A 516 -27.41 -17.49 -1.60
N THR A 517 -27.36 -18.81 -1.43
CA THR A 517 -28.51 -19.57 -0.94
C THR A 517 -28.46 -19.66 0.58
N LYS A 518 -29.43 -19.07 1.29
CA LYS A 518 -29.48 -19.13 2.76
C LYS A 518 -29.85 -20.54 3.24
N MET A 519 -29.05 -21.10 4.14
CA MET A 519 -29.24 -22.42 4.73
C MET A 519 -29.91 -22.34 6.10
N ALA A 520 -30.73 -23.35 6.44
CA ALA A 520 -31.22 -23.53 7.79
C ALA A 520 -30.13 -24.14 8.68
N GLU A 521 -29.98 -23.66 9.91
CA GLU A 521 -28.96 -24.16 10.85
C GLU A 521 -29.13 -25.66 11.16
N SER A 522 -30.37 -26.14 11.23
CA SER A 522 -30.68 -27.57 11.42
C SER A 522 -30.12 -28.46 10.31
N GLN A 523 -30.15 -27.98 9.06
CA GLN A 523 -29.58 -28.67 7.90
C GLN A 523 -28.06 -28.75 8.00
N VAL A 524 -27.39 -27.68 8.44
CA VAL A 524 -25.94 -27.64 8.65
C VAL A 524 -25.54 -28.57 9.79
N ARG A 525 -26.28 -28.58 10.90
CA ARG A 525 -26.04 -29.49 12.04
C ARG A 525 -26.19 -30.96 11.67
N SER A 526 -27.20 -31.33 10.89
CA SER A 526 -27.33 -32.70 10.37
C SER A 526 -26.11 -33.09 9.54
N ARG A 527 -25.68 -32.21 8.63
CA ARG A 527 -24.53 -32.45 7.75
C ARG A 527 -23.22 -32.59 8.52
N ILE A 528 -23.06 -31.88 9.65
CA ILE A 528 -21.92 -32.03 10.56
C ILE A 528 -21.94 -33.39 11.26
N GLU A 529 -23.10 -33.88 11.71
CA GLU A 529 -23.20 -35.18 12.38
C GLU A 529 -22.87 -36.35 11.46
N ASP A 530 -23.17 -36.22 10.16
CA ASP A 530 -22.87 -37.20 9.13
C ASP A 530 -21.39 -37.23 8.71
N LEU A 531 -20.55 -36.28 9.17
CA LEU A 531 -19.11 -36.27 8.88
C LEU A 531 -18.39 -37.40 9.65
N THR A 532 -17.54 -38.13 8.92
CA THR A 532 -16.65 -39.17 9.45
C THR A 532 -15.34 -38.60 10.03
N GLU A 533 -14.93 -37.41 9.60
CA GLU A 533 -13.66 -36.77 9.98
C GLU A 533 -13.84 -35.88 11.22
N GLU A 534 -13.40 -36.38 12.38
CA GLU A 534 -13.61 -35.74 13.68
C GLU A 534 -13.01 -34.33 13.80
N GLN A 535 -11.90 -34.04 13.13
CA GLN A 535 -11.29 -32.71 13.19
C GLN A 535 -12.12 -31.64 12.47
N VAL A 536 -12.64 -31.95 11.28
CA VAL A 536 -13.50 -31.03 10.50
C VAL A 536 -14.84 -30.85 11.21
N LYS A 537 -15.38 -31.95 11.76
CA LYS A 537 -16.60 -31.96 12.58
C LYS A 537 -16.49 -31.03 13.79
N LYS A 538 -15.37 -31.09 14.52
CA LYS A 538 -15.11 -30.20 15.67
C LYS A 538 -15.00 -28.73 15.26
N ARG A 539 -14.26 -28.40 14.19
CA ARG A 539 -14.12 -27.02 13.70
C ARG A 539 -15.45 -26.41 13.28
N LEU A 540 -16.26 -27.16 12.54
CA LEU A 540 -17.62 -26.75 12.16
C LEU A 540 -18.54 -26.59 13.38
N ARG A 541 -18.44 -27.47 14.38
CA ARG A 541 -19.16 -27.31 15.66
C ARG A 541 -18.77 -26.01 16.37
N MET A 542 -17.49 -25.63 16.38
CA MET A 542 -17.03 -24.38 16.99
C MET A 542 -17.67 -23.15 16.33
N TRP A 543 -17.78 -23.12 15.00
CA TRP A 543 -18.46 -22.02 14.30
C TRP A 543 -19.95 -21.98 14.62
N VAL A 544 -20.63 -23.11 14.55
CA VAL A 544 -22.07 -23.19 14.81
C VAL A 544 -22.40 -22.85 16.29
N GLN A 545 -21.56 -23.25 17.25
CA GLN A 545 -21.73 -22.91 18.67
C GLN A 545 -21.63 -21.40 18.96
N ARG A 546 -21.04 -20.62 18.05
CA ARG A 546 -20.96 -19.15 18.16
C ARG A 546 -22.20 -18.43 17.63
N ASN A 547 -23.28 -19.16 17.33
CA ASN A 547 -24.59 -18.64 16.91
C ASN A 547 -24.48 -17.68 15.71
N PRO A 548 -24.11 -18.18 14.52
CA PRO A 548 -24.05 -17.37 13.31
C PRO A 548 -25.41 -16.71 13.00
N THR A 549 -25.38 -15.45 12.58
CA THR A 549 -26.58 -14.67 12.22
C THR A 549 -27.25 -15.24 10.96
N SER A 550 -26.46 -15.68 10.00
CA SER A 550 -26.91 -16.42 8.82
C SER A 550 -25.84 -17.41 8.37
N ILE A 551 -26.26 -18.43 7.61
CA ILE A 551 -25.36 -19.37 6.95
C ILE A 551 -25.75 -19.44 5.49
N TYR A 552 -24.78 -19.40 4.58
CA TYR A 552 -25.02 -19.39 3.14
C TYR A 552 -24.26 -20.52 2.44
N SER A 553 -24.84 -21.06 1.37
CA SER A 553 -24.21 -21.97 0.39
C SER A 553 -24.20 -21.34 -0.99
N ASP A 554 -23.58 -22.05 -1.94
CA ASP A 554 -23.57 -21.71 -3.36
C ASP A 554 -22.95 -20.33 -3.61
N LEU A 555 -21.80 -20.09 -2.97
CA LEU A 555 -21.16 -18.78 -2.81
C LEU A 555 -20.75 -18.08 -4.12
N GLY A 556 -20.97 -18.69 -5.28
CA GLY A 556 -20.63 -18.13 -6.59
C GLY A 556 -19.11 -18.03 -6.85
N ILE A 557 -18.29 -18.68 -6.03
CA ILE A 557 -16.82 -18.66 -6.10
C ILE A 557 -16.35 -20.04 -6.56
N GLU A 558 -15.81 -20.13 -7.78
CA GLU A 558 -15.42 -21.41 -8.38
C GLU A 558 -14.36 -22.14 -7.53
N ALA A 559 -13.40 -21.40 -6.97
CA ALA A 559 -12.35 -21.96 -6.12
C ALA A 559 -12.85 -22.47 -4.76
N LEU A 560 -14.02 -22.01 -4.29
CA LEU A 560 -14.63 -22.41 -3.01
C LEU A 560 -15.90 -23.24 -3.23
N LYS A 561 -16.01 -23.95 -4.36
CA LYS A 561 -17.13 -24.87 -4.62
C LYS A 561 -17.28 -25.88 -3.48
N GLY A 562 -18.49 -25.95 -2.91
CA GLY A 562 -18.81 -26.82 -1.77
C GLY A 562 -18.51 -26.23 -0.38
N TYR A 563 -17.94 -25.03 -0.30
CA TYR A 563 -17.82 -24.29 0.96
C TYR A 563 -19.16 -23.67 1.38
N ILE A 564 -19.28 -23.39 2.67
CA ILE A 564 -20.34 -22.57 3.25
C ILE A 564 -19.75 -21.33 3.90
N LEU A 565 -20.58 -20.31 4.05
CA LEU A 565 -20.25 -19.04 4.67
C LEU A 565 -21.05 -18.86 5.96
N PHE A 566 -20.36 -18.63 7.07
CA PHE A 566 -20.95 -18.16 8.32
C PHE A 566 -20.87 -16.64 8.41
N GLU A 567 -22.02 -16.02 8.64
CA GLU A 567 -22.15 -14.59 8.95
C GLU A 567 -22.25 -14.38 10.45
N TYR A 568 -21.39 -13.54 11.01
CA TYR A 568 -21.50 -13.06 12.38
C TYR A 568 -21.60 -11.53 12.38
N LYS A 569 -22.82 -11.05 12.13
CA LYS A 569 -23.11 -9.62 11.89
C LYS A 569 -22.69 -8.73 13.07
N GLU A 570 -22.87 -9.21 14.29
CA GLU A 570 -22.47 -8.49 15.51
C GLU A 570 -20.95 -8.28 15.64
N TYR A 571 -20.16 -9.07 14.92
CA TYR A 571 -18.70 -9.07 14.97
C TYR A 571 -18.05 -8.59 13.66
N ASN A 572 -18.87 -8.15 12.68
CA ASN A 572 -18.46 -7.87 11.30
C ASN A 572 -17.50 -8.94 10.75
N LEU A 573 -17.85 -10.22 10.95
CA LEU A 573 -16.99 -11.35 10.66
C LEU A 573 -17.67 -12.33 9.70
N TRP A 574 -16.94 -12.69 8.65
CA TRP A 574 -17.32 -13.66 7.63
C TRP A 574 -16.37 -14.84 7.68
N VAL A 575 -16.90 -16.07 7.71
CA VAL A 575 -16.06 -17.28 7.76
C VAL A 575 -16.49 -18.27 6.68
N PHE A 576 -15.60 -18.52 5.72
CA PHE A 576 -15.74 -19.55 4.69
C PHE A 576 -15.17 -20.86 5.19
N GLU A 577 -15.97 -21.93 5.19
CA GLU A 577 -15.58 -23.22 5.74
C GLU A 577 -15.99 -24.37 4.83
N SER A 578 -15.19 -25.43 4.81
CA SER A 578 -15.43 -26.64 4.00
C SER A 578 -15.84 -27.82 4.86
N PHE A 579 -16.69 -28.69 4.29
CA PHE A 579 -17.01 -29.99 4.86
C PHE A 579 -15.97 -31.07 4.53
N ASP A 580 -15.06 -30.81 3.58
CA ASP A 580 -14.08 -31.78 3.12
C ASP A 580 -12.80 -31.73 3.96
N SER A 581 -12.24 -32.89 4.28
CA SER A 581 -10.95 -32.98 4.97
C SER A 581 -9.81 -32.48 4.08
N GLY A 582 -8.80 -31.88 4.70
CA GLY A 582 -7.68 -31.29 3.99
C GLY A 582 -7.98 -29.95 3.30
N ASN A 583 -9.17 -29.35 3.49
CA ASN A 583 -9.49 -27.98 3.12
C ASN A 583 -9.35 -27.01 4.32
N ALA A 584 -8.81 -25.80 4.05
CA ALA A 584 -8.67 -24.73 5.04
C ALA A 584 -9.94 -23.88 5.09
N TYR A 585 -10.21 -23.27 6.24
CA TYR A 585 -11.19 -22.19 6.37
C TYR A 585 -10.55 -20.84 6.03
N TYR A 586 -11.39 -19.84 5.73
CA TYR A 586 -11.00 -18.45 5.46
C TYR A 586 -11.86 -17.50 6.28
N TYR A 587 -11.30 -16.41 6.81
CA TYR A 587 -12.12 -15.39 7.47
C TYR A 587 -11.71 -13.97 7.10
N PHE A 588 -12.69 -13.07 7.18
CA PHE A 588 -12.57 -11.66 6.81
C PHE A 588 -13.37 -10.80 7.77
N ARG A 589 -12.87 -9.60 8.08
CA ARG A 589 -13.43 -8.65 9.04
C ARG A 589 -13.68 -7.28 8.45
N ASN A 590 -14.75 -6.64 8.89
CA ASN A 590 -15.05 -5.24 8.56
C ASN A 590 -15.05 -4.97 7.04
N VAL A 591 -15.35 -5.98 6.25
CA VAL A 591 -15.60 -5.89 4.82
C VAL A 591 -17.07 -6.17 4.63
N GLU A 592 -17.78 -5.41 3.81
CA GLU A 592 -19.16 -5.74 3.45
C GLU A 592 -19.19 -7.07 2.68
N LEU A 593 -20.19 -7.92 2.94
CA LEU A 593 -20.21 -9.29 2.43
C LEU A 593 -20.19 -9.32 0.89
N GLU A 594 -20.89 -8.39 0.28
CA GLU A 594 -20.99 -8.24 -1.16
C GLU A 594 -19.62 -7.95 -1.77
N ASN A 595 -18.91 -6.97 -1.23
CA ASN A 595 -17.58 -6.57 -1.66
C ASN A 595 -16.60 -7.72 -1.47
N LEU A 596 -16.68 -8.42 -0.35
CA LEU A 596 -15.84 -9.56 -0.05
C LEU A 596 -16.01 -10.69 -1.07
N LEU A 597 -17.25 -11.09 -1.34
CA LEU A 597 -17.56 -12.16 -2.28
C LEU A 597 -17.17 -11.78 -3.72
N GLU A 598 -17.21 -10.50 -4.06
CA GLU A 598 -16.73 -9.99 -5.34
C GLU A 598 -15.21 -10.09 -5.46
N MET A 599 -14.50 -9.58 -4.44
CA MET A 599 -13.04 -9.57 -4.38
C MET A 599 -12.47 -10.96 -4.54
N ILE A 600 -13.11 -11.98 -3.96
CA ILE A 600 -12.61 -13.35 -3.97
C ILE A 600 -13.20 -14.24 -5.07
N ARG A 601 -14.15 -13.72 -5.87
CA ARG A 601 -14.95 -14.50 -6.84
C ARG A 601 -14.12 -15.33 -7.81
N ASN A 602 -13.11 -14.70 -8.40
CA ASN A 602 -12.27 -15.28 -9.46
C ASN A 602 -10.90 -15.73 -8.95
N LEU A 603 -10.67 -15.66 -7.63
CA LEU A 603 -9.39 -15.95 -7.03
C LEU A 603 -9.26 -17.45 -6.75
N SER A 604 -8.06 -17.97 -6.92
CA SER A 604 -7.72 -19.32 -6.45
C SER A 604 -7.71 -19.37 -4.93
N LYS A 605 -7.88 -20.56 -4.33
CA LYS A 605 -7.74 -20.78 -2.88
C LYS A 605 -6.45 -20.20 -2.28
N THR A 606 -5.39 -20.04 -3.08
CA THR A 606 -4.12 -19.42 -2.70
C THR A 606 -4.19 -17.91 -2.60
N GLU A 607 -4.91 -17.27 -3.52
CA GLU A 607 -5.09 -15.83 -3.57
C GLU A 607 -6.14 -15.38 -2.54
N ILE A 608 -7.22 -16.14 -2.40
CA ILE A 608 -8.21 -15.96 -1.33
C ILE A 608 -7.53 -16.02 0.04
N PHE A 609 -6.60 -16.96 0.22
CA PHE A 609 -5.80 -17.03 1.43
C PHE A 609 -4.97 -15.76 1.67
N ARG A 610 -4.28 -15.24 0.64
CA ARG A 610 -3.46 -14.02 0.74
C ARG A 610 -4.28 -12.76 1.03
N MET A 611 -5.57 -12.78 0.67
CA MET A 611 -6.49 -11.68 0.89
C MET A 611 -7.31 -11.82 2.17
N SER A 612 -7.44 -13.03 2.70
CA SER A 612 -8.09 -13.26 4.00
C SER A 612 -7.30 -12.62 5.12
N ASP A 613 -7.98 -12.32 6.23
CA ASP A 613 -7.34 -11.82 7.46
C ASP A 613 -6.53 -12.93 8.18
N MET A 614 -6.19 -14.00 7.46
CA MET A 614 -5.43 -15.13 7.94
C MET A 614 -3.97 -14.96 7.56
N GLN A 615 -3.10 -15.14 8.53
CA GLN A 615 -1.65 -15.09 8.32
C GLN A 615 -1.08 -16.45 7.86
N LYS A 616 -1.81 -17.55 8.11
CA LYS A 616 -1.52 -18.91 7.64
C LYS A 616 -2.78 -19.63 7.17
N ARG A 617 -2.67 -20.52 6.16
CA ARG A 617 -3.80 -21.33 5.70
C ARG A 617 -4.29 -22.16 6.88
N GLY A 618 -5.60 -22.10 7.17
CA GLY A 618 -6.25 -22.82 8.27
C GLY A 618 -6.29 -24.34 8.11
N TYR A 619 -5.16 -24.97 7.76
CA TYR A 619 -4.99 -26.41 7.77
C TYR A 619 -4.65 -26.89 9.19
N HIS A 620 -5.14 -28.10 9.48
CA HIS A 620 -4.74 -29.01 10.56
C HIS A 620 -3.77 -28.41 11.59
N ILE A 621 -4.33 -27.70 12.58
CA ILE A 621 -3.57 -27.36 13.78
C ILE A 621 -3.56 -28.64 14.63
N ASN A 622 -2.39 -29.27 14.77
CA ASN A 622 -2.21 -30.49 15.57
C ASN A 622 -2.52 -30.30 17.07
N ASN A 623 -2.69 -29.04 17.51
CA ASN A 623 -3.02 -28.68 18.89
C ASN A 623 -4.40 -28.03 18.96
N GLU A 624 -5.37 -28.80 19.44
CA GLU A 624 -6.80 -28.47 19.50
C GLU A 624 -7.08 -27.18 20.30
N SER A 625 -6.34 -26.94 21.38
CA SER A 625 -6.52 -25.74 22.23
C SER A 625 -6.07 -24.45 21.54
N ILE A 626 -5.11 -24.53 20.62
CA ILE A 626 -4.61 -23.36 19.87
C ILE A 626 -5.62 -22.96 18.79
N LEU A 627 -6.25 -23.94 18.14
CA LEU A 627 -7.32 -23.68 17.15
C LEU A 627 -8.54 -23.05 17.82
N GLU A 628 -8.95 -23.57 18.99
CA GLU A 628 -10.08 -23.04 19.75
C GLU A 628 -9.84 -21.60 20.21
N LEU A 629 -8.62 -21.27 20.65
CA LEU A 629 -8.24 -19.90 21.02
C LEU A 629 -8.16 -18.96 19.81
N ALA A 630 -7.64 -19.42 18.67
CA ALA A 630 -7.59 -18.63 17.44
C ALA A 630 -9.02 -18.29 16.98
N ILE A 631 -9.90 -19.28 16.92
CA ILE A 631 -11.32 -19.07 16.59
C ILE A 631 -12.01 -18.19 17.62
N SER A 632 -11.78 -18.40 18.92
CA SER A 632 -12.42 -17.61 19.98
C SER A 632 -11.98 -16.15 20.00
N SER A 633 -10.71 -15.87 19.66
CA SER A 633 -10.20 -14.50 19.53
C SER A 633 -10.95 -13.69 18.48
N LEU A 634 -11.62 -14.38 17.54
CA LEU A 634 -12.38 -13.72 16.50
C LEU A 634 -13.70 -13.08 16.99
N PHE A 635 -14.13 -13.36 18.21
CA PHE A 635 -15.44 -12.96 18.75
C PHE A 635 -15.33 -12.03 19.96
N ILE A 636 -14.23 -11.28 20.09
CA ILE A 636 -14.06 -10.27 21.15
C ILE A 636 -14.49 -8.90 20.60
N LYS A 637 -15.62 -8.36 21.07
CA LYS A 637 -16.22 -7.09 20.60
C LYS A 637 -15.29 -5.88 20.82
N ARG A 638 -15.02 -5.09 19.77
CA ARG A 638 -14.59 -3.68 19.90
C ARG A 638 -15.83 -2.83 20.25
N TYR A 639 -15.86 -2.19 21.42
CA TYR A 639 -16.93 -1.23 21.75
C TYR A 639 -16.70 0.08 21.00
N ILE A 640 -17.62 0.43 20.10
CA ILE A 640 -17.76 1.76 19.51
C ILE A 640 -18.74 2.51 20.41
N ILE A 641 -18.27 3.54 21.13
CA ILE A 641 -19.17 4.49 21.81
C ILE A 641 -19.62 5.51 20.76
N PRO A 642 -20.93 5.73 20.56
CA PRO A 642 -21.44 6.73 19.62
C PRO A 642 -21.19 8.15 20.18
N SER A 643 -20.54 9.02 19.41
CA SER A 643 -20.49 10.45 19.74
C SER A 643 -21.89 11.04 19.55
N ALA A 644 -22.53 11.37 20.67
CA ALA A 644 -23.60 12.34 20.70
C ALA A 644 -23.02 13.74 20.40
N VAL A 645 -23.84 14.50 19.66
CA VAL A 645 -23.86 15.93 19.26
C VAL A 645 -22.55 16.64 18.91
#